data_AF-A0AAY4CWV3-F1
#
_entry.id   AF-A0AAY4CWV3-F1
#
_cell.length_a   1.000
_cell.length_b   1.000
_cell.length_c   1.000
_cell.angle_alpha   90.00
_cell.angle_beta   90.00
_cell.angle_gamma   90.00
#
_symmetry.space_group_name_H-M   'P 1'
#
loop_
_entity.id
_entity.type
_entity.pdbx_description
1 polymer ?
#
loop_
_entity_poly.entity_id
_entity_poly.type
_entity_poly.pdbx_seq_one_letter_code
_entity_poly.pdbx_strand_id
1 'polypeptide(L)'
;MTTPLYLILIMGLAGAASSGGMVRQKRAWIIDSFKIEEEYPGPFPYVLGQINVVEKQLQSFLIHGSGVDEEPLGVLAINQVTGTISVLKKVDFETCRMLKLRFEALDPDGKVNTRLGVEVLITDVNDNAPTLANFEISLDESKPQGSEVIIVKAEDKDDNKSPNGTFTLRIVSVTPEDRDVEFFLEQKKEGGVIMFKGCLDYQRVQKYMILVEAKDHGPKVQLSSTGTVVVKIRDKNNHQPEFTGQAGPIHVKEREQGIDVLRLSVMDKDEKGTPAWRVKYNVHGDTDENFKITTDLETNTGILTLKKGLDFEKGTVRNISVSAENEEPYFSCQVKSRPEKGLWDVKVIKDLESKTIPLTFAIDDVNDPPIFNPDVKSVTVNENTPIGAFLEKFTAVDPDITYSNQFHYQLGDDPNSWVSVDAKTGEVTTVKVLDREGPHVNDSVYVVTLLAVDHGSPQMTATGTLSIFLMDQNDNVPQLNSSRLYMCLSDEPTSANISAYDLDLPPYSYPFHFELVGDTTNKWKVDPSYGTTVSLVKENMVFSGHHMLTLKISDSQGHYALHNLSVTVCDCVASSSCLVRMASSARLGGGAFGIIALALLLLLVVLLLASLITCKNKKSFIPFQEEGNYYQNSFNTEGPGTDCKVEALSHLVYTDTSHMQNPNTSALDNKMNVPSYAMFGGHAGFRKVTTHSLVRKESMMSKLHAEGAFEATSLDIMVQWAIQNSLQKLRSSSDRLDYEPHVYALEGEKDSSDPELDPIPILENEFKTDLLQDLDLKFTKLASICKPGQSFPYALQNSDG
;
A
#
# COMPACT_ATOMS: atom_id res chain seq x y z
N MET A 1 -50.36 3.78 33.73
CA MET A 1 -51.77 4.14 33.50
C MET A 1 -52.66 3.28 34.39
N THR A 2 -53.28 3.92 35.39
CA THR A 2 -54.69 3.76 35.81
C THR A 2 -55.29 2.35 35.98
N THR A 3 -55.51 1.97 37.24
CA THR A 3 -56.76 1.34 37.77
C THR A 3 -58.03 2.08 37.27
N PRO A 4 -59.31 1.65 37.42
CA PRO A 4 -59.91 0.79 38.47
C PRO A 4 -61.21 0.00 38.04
N LEU A 5 -62.03 -0.39 39.04
CA LEU A 5 -63.47 -0.78 39.11
C LEU A 5 -63.80 -2.29 39.21
N TYR A 6 -64.28 -2.83 40.35
CA TYR A 6 -65.58 -2.73 41.06
C TYR A 6 -66.71 -3.60 40.44
N LEU A 7 -67.30 -4.53 41.21
CA LEU A 7 -68.68 -4.50 41.78
C LEU A 7 -69.25 -5.92 42.12
N ILE A 8 -69.65 -6.10 43.40
CA ILE A 8 -70.94 -6.65 43.92
C ILE A 8 -71.29 -8.18 43.91
N LEU A 9 -71.31 -8.76 45.13
CA LEU A 9 -72.49 -9.18 45.97
C LEU A 9 -73.51 -10.26 45.48
N ILE A 10 -73.75 -11.31 46.30
CA ILE A 10 -75.08 -11.95 46.55
C ILE A 10 -75.10 -13.49 46.33
N MET A 11 -76.07 -14.20 46.92
CA MET A 11 -76.03 -15.55 47.49
C MET A 11 -76.35 -16.71 46.52
N GLY A 12 -75.89 -17.92 46.87
CA GLY A 12 -76.33 -19.19 46.27
C GLY A 12 -75.82 -20.46 46.97
N LEU A 13 -76.48 -20.82 48.09
CA LEU A 13 -76.74 -22.14 48.71
C LEU A 13 -75.88 -23.40 48.42
N ALA A 14 -75.44 -23.99 49.56
CA ALA A 14 -75.60 -25.39 49.99
C ALA A 14 -74.56 -26.49 49.61
N GLY A 15 -73.85 -26.97 50.65
CA GLY A 15 -74.06 -28.36 51.09
C GLY A 15 -72.83 -29.28 51.29
N ALA A 16 -72.50 -29.50 52.57
CA ALA A 16 -71.91 -30.72 53.18
C ALA A 16 -70.37 -30.92 53.28
N ALA A 17 -69.84 -30.46 54.43
CA ALA A 17 -69.06 -31.20 55.43
C ALA A 17 -67.72 -31.90 55.06
N SER A 18 -66.61 -31.34 55.57
CA SER A 18 -65.74 -32.04 56.55
C SER A 18 -64.86 -31.03 57.29
N SER A 19 -64.84 -31.15 58.62
CA SER A 19 -64.15 -30.26 59.56
C SER A 19 -62.64 -30.49 59.58
N GLY A 20 -61.86 -29.43 59.38
CA GLY A 20 -60.44 -29.37 59.72
C GLY A 20 -60.09 -27.94 60.12
N GLY A 21 -60.13 -27.67 61.43
CA GLY A 21 -59.95 -26.34 61.98
C GLY A 21 -58.60 -25.72 61.61
N MET A 22 -58.65 -24.48 61.12
CA MET A 22 -57.47 -23.61 61.05
C MET A 22 -56.94 -23.39 62.46
N VAL A 23 -55.82 -24.04 62.78
CA VAL A 23 -55.05 -23.79 63.99
C VAL A 23 -54.28 -22.50 63.81
N ARG A 24 -54.64 -21.51 64.64
CA ARG A 24 -53.94 -20.24 64.82
C ARG A 24 -52.56 -20.53 65.44
N GLN A 25 -51.47 -20.46 64.67
CA GLN A 25 -50.12 -20.49 65.23
C GLN A 25 -49.88 -19.21 66.06
N LYS A 26 -49.84 -19.36 67.39
CA LYS A 26 -49.33 -18.33 68.29
C LYS A 26 -47.81 -18.18 68.04
N ARG A 27 -47.32 -16.93 67.94
CA ARG A 27 -45.89 -16.62 67.89
C ARG A 27 -45.20 -17.21 69.11
N ALA A 28 -44.12 -17.97 68.91
CA ALA A 28 -43.27 -18.44 70.00
C ALA A 28 -42.55 -17.22 70.60
N TRP A 29 -42.63 -17.08 71.92
CA TRP A 29 -41.90 -16.04 72.66
C TRP A 29 -40.42 -16.45 72.75
N ILE A 30 -39.50 -15.58 72.32
CA ILE A 30 -38.08 -15.64 72.71
C ILE A 30 -37.99 -14.82 74.00
N ILE A 31 -37.59 -15.43 75.12
CA ILE A 31 -37.70 -14.80 76.45
C ILE A 31 -36.33 -14.46 77.05
N ASP A 32 -35.26 -15.16 76.64
CA ASP A 32 -33.90 -14.89 77.11
C ASP A 32 -32.88 -14.91 75.96
N SER A 33 -31.98 -13.93 75.96
CA SER A 33 -30.84 -13.86 75.06
C SER A 33 -29.54 -13.81 75.86
N PHE A 34 -28.65 -14.76 75.66
CA PHE A 34 -27.34 -14.79 76.29
C PHE A 34 -26.26 -14.31 75.33
N LYS A 35 -25.09 -13.92 75.85
CA LYS A 35 -23.93 -13.52 75.04
C LYS A 35 -22.69 -14.31 75.44
N ILE A 36 -21.95 -14.80 74.46
CA ILE A 36 -20.68 -15.49 74.62
C ILE A 36 -19.61 -14.69 73.86
N GLU A 37 -18.53 -14.31 74.52
CA GLU A 37 -17.35 -13.76 73.85
C GLU A 37 -16.58 -14.90 73.19
N GLU A 38 -16.23 -14.75 71.92
CA GLU A 38 -15.42 -15.73 71.23
C GLU A 38 -13.99 -15.79 71.76
N GLU A 39 -13.27 -16.86 71.43
CA GLU A 39 -11.87 -17.07 71.83
C GLU A 39 -11.55 -16.90 73.33
N TYR A 40 -12.59 -16.96 74.18
CA TYR A 40 -12.47 -16.76 75.62
C TYR A 40 -11.38 -17.67 76.21
N PRO A 41 -10.38 -17.12 76.95
CA PRO A 41 -9.18 -17.86 77.34
C PRO A 41 -9.44 -18.95 78.41
N GLY A 42 -10.65 -19.02 78.96
CA GLY A 42 -11.05 -19.96 79.99
C GLY A 42 -10.86 -19.41 81.41
N PRO A 43 -11.08 -20.25 82.45
CA PRO A 43 -11.26 -21.69 82.41
C PRO A 43 -12.65 -22.15 81.94
N PHE A 44 -12.71 -23.30 81.27
CA PHE A 44 -13.96 -24.00 80.95
C PHE A 44 -14.16 -25.20 81.90
N PRO A 45 -15.40 -25.54 82.28
CA PRO A 45 -16.64 -24.86 81.92
C PRO A 45 -16.92 -23.64 82.81
N TYR A 46 -17.53 -22.60 82.23
CA TYR A 46 -18.03 -21.45 83.00
C TYR A 46 -19.54 -21.31 82.85
N VAL A 47 -20.19 -20.70 83.85
CA VAL A 47 -21.64 -20.52 83.87
C VAL A 47 -22.03 -19.32 83.01
N LEU A 48 -22.87 -19.55 82.00
CA LEU A 48 -23.42 -18.51 81.12
C LEU A 48 -24.62 -17.79 81.77
N GLY A 49 -25.44 -18.56 82.49
CA GLY A 49 -26.65 -18.07 83.13
C GLY A 49 -27.55 -19.21 83.58
N GLN A 50 -28.72 -18.88 84.12
CA GLN A 50 -29.70 -19.86 84.58
C GLN A 50 -31.09 -19.46 84.09
N ILE A 51 -31.80 -20.40 83.47
CA ILE A 51 -33.18 -20.18 83.03
C ILE A 51 -34.10 -20.49 84.21
N ASN A 52 -34.74 -19.46 84.75
CA ASN A 52 -35.63 -19.59 85.89
C ASN A 52 -37.06 -19.78 85.43
N VAL A 53 -37.63 -20.96 85.68
CA VAL A 53 -39.05 -21.23 85.44
C VAL A 53 -39.83 -21.06 86.74
N VAL A 54 -40.87 -20.22 86.72
CA VAL A 54 -41.63 -19.79 87.93
C VAL A 54 -42.51 -20.91 88.52
N GLU A 55 -42.67 -22.04 87.81
CA GLU A 55 -43.51 -23.17 88.24
C GLU A 55 -42.75 -24.16 89.15
N LYS A 56 -43.24 -24.35 90.38
CA LYS A 56 -42.59 -25.09 91.47
C LYS A 56 -42.65 -26.63 91.37
N GLN A 57 -43.02 -27.22 90.24
CA GLN A 57 -43.17 -28.69 90.10
C GLN A 57 -42.41 -29.31 88.90
N LEU A 58 -41.45 -28.62 88.30
CA LEU A 58 -40.64 -29.16 87.21
C LEU A 58 -39.47 -30.00 87.74
N GLN A 59 -39.16 -31.14 87.09
CA GLN A 59 -38.16 -32.10 87.59
C GLN A 59 -36.85 -32.08 86.79
N SER A 60 -36.88 -31.77 85.49
CA SER A 60 -35.64 -31.68 84.70
C SER A 60 -35.68 -30.70 83.52
N PHE A 61 -34.53 -30.13 83.18
CA PHE A 61 -34.33 -29.16 82.09
C PHE A 61 -33.40 -29.72 81.00
N LEU A 62 -33.79 -29.55 79.73
CA LEU A 62 -33.03 -29.98 78.55
C LEU A 62 -32.85 -28.83 77.56
N ILE A 63 -31.74 -28.84 76.83
CA ILE A 63 -31.48 -27.94 75.70
C ILE A 63 -31.11 -28.75 74.46
N HIS A 64 -31.58 -28.29 73.31
CA HIS A 64 -31.33 -28.84 71.97
C HIS A 64 -31.02 -27.69 71.01
N GLY A 65 -30.39 -27.96 69.86
CA GLY A 65 -30.01 -27.01 68.82
C GLY A 65 -28.50 -26.85 68.64
N SER A 66 -28.13 -25.88 67.81
CA SER A 66 -26.73 -25.56 67.47
C SER A 66 -25.95 -25.22 68.73
N GLY A 67 -24.82 -25.88 68.98
CA GLY A 67 -24.07 -25.72 70.24
C GLY A 67 -24.22 -26.89 71.20
N VAL A 68 -25.19 -27.78 70.99
CA VAL A 68 -25.49 -28.90 71.91
C VAL A 68 -25.49 -30.23 71.15
N ASP A 69 -26.54 -30.50 70.39
CA ASP A 69 -26.76 -31.71 69.57
C ASP A 69 -26.74 -31.43 68.06
N GLU A 70 -26.72 -30.17 67.64
CA GLU A 70 -26.42 -29.73 66.28
C GLU A 70 -25.08 -28.95 66.23
N GLU A 71 -24.45 -28.89 65.06
CA GLU A 71 -23.16 -28.21 64.89
C GLU A 71 -23.25 -26.70 65.21
N PRO A 72 -22.23 -26.12 65.90
CA PRO A 72 -21.05 -26.77 66.48
C PRO A 72 -21.40 -27.63 67.72
N LEU A 73 -20.94 -28.88 67.77
CA LEU A 73 -21.37 -29.86 68.79
C LEU A 73 -20.72 -29.66 70.17
N GLY A 74 -21.52 -29.72 71.23
CA GLY A 74 -21.04 -29.78 72.61
C GLY A 74 -20.32 -28.53 73.10
N VAL A 75 -20.72 -27.35 72.60
CA VAL A 75 -20.30 -26.03 73.08
C VAL A 75 -20.99 -25.68 74.39
N LEU A 76 -22.26 -26.06 74.55
CA LEU A 76 -23.12 -25.72 75.69
C LEU A 76 -23.65 -26.98 76.37
N ALA A 77 -23.80 -26.90 77.68
CA ALA A 77 -24.51 -27.91 78.47
C ALA A 77 -25.38 -27.25 79.53
N ILE A 78 -26.52 -27.88 79.82
CA ILE A 78 -27.42 -27.47 80.89
C ILE A 78 -27.38 -28.46 82.05
N ASN A 79 -27.37 -27.93 83.27
CA ASN A 79 -27.62 -28.74 84.45
C ASN A 79 -29.11 -29.09 84.53
N GLN A 80 -29.41 -30.40 84.44
CA GLN A 80 -30.77 -30.90 84.38
C GLN A 80 -31.62 -30.57 85.61
N VAL A 81 -31.03 -30.32 86.78
CA VAL A 81 -31.77 -30.02 88.02
C VAL A 81 -31.91 -28.52 88.27
N THR A 82 -30.86 -27.74 87.99
CA THR A 82 -30.85 -26.30 88.29
C THR A 82 -31.26 -25.42 87.12
N GLY A 83 -31.19 -25.91 85.87
CA GLY A 83 -31.44 -25.11 84.68
C GLY A 83 -30.30 -24.13 84.35
N THR A 84 -29.12 -24.33 84.95
CA THR A 84 -27.92 -23.51 84.70
C THR A 84 -27.25 -23.94 83.40
N ILE A 85 -27.07 -23.00 82.47
CA ILE A 85 -26.34 -23.20 81.21
C ILE A 85 -24.87 -22.88 81.44
N SER A 86 -24.00 -23.76 80.96
CA SER A 86 -22.55 -23.65 81.01
C SER A 86 -21.94 -23.76 79.62
N VAL A 87 -20.88 -23.00 79.38
CA VAL A 87 -20.07 -23.06 78.16
C VAL A 87 -18.91 -24.01 78.41
N LEU A 88 -18.76 -25.03 77.56
CA LEU A 88 -17.80 -26.11 77.71
C LEU A 88 -16.53 -25.90 76.88
N LYS A 89 -16.62 -25.17 75.77
CA LYS A 89 -15.54 -24.98 74.79
C LYS A 89 -15.62 -23.58 74.18
N LYS A 90 -14.53 -23.14 73.57
CA LYS A 90 -14.46 -21.91 72.78
C LYS A 90 -15.44 -21.95 71.60
N VAL A 91 -15.86 -20.77 71.18
CA VAL A 91 -16.67 -20.51 70.00
C VAL A 91 -15.92 -19.52 69.11
N ASP A 92 -16.29 -19.48 67.84
CA ASP A 92 -15.68 -18.71 66.76
C ASP A 92 -16.80 -17.96 66.01
N PHE A 93 -16.73 -16.64 65.99
CA PHE A 93 -17.74 -15.74 65.44
C PHE A 93 -17.81 -15.85 63.91
N GLU A 94 -16.65 -16.03 63.26
CA GLU A 94 -16.50 -16.17 61.81
C GLU A 94 -17.22 -17.41 61.29
N THR A 95 -17.17 -18.50 62.06
CA THR A 95 -17.88 -19.74 61.74
C THR A 95 -19.36 -19.67 62.11
N CYS A 96 -19.70 -19.11 63.28
CA CYS A 96 -21.09 -19.04 63.75
C CYS A 96 -21.36 -17.81 64.61
N ARG A 97 -22.31 -16.96 64.19
CA ARG A 97 -22.63 -15.70 64.88
C ARG A 97 -23.71 -15.82 65.96
N MET A 98 -24.52 -16.87 65.91
CA MET A 98 -25.63 -17.08 66.83
C MET A 98 -26.00 -18.55 66.94
N LEU A 99 -26.06 -19.04 68.18
CA LEU A 99 -26.54 -20.37 68.50
C LEU A 99 -28.04 -20.30 68.83
N LYS A 100 -28.85 -20.99 68.03
CA LYS A 100 -30.30 -21.11 68.24
C LYS A 100 -30.59 -22.38 69.00
N LEU A 101 -31.06 -22.21 70.23
CA LEU A 101 -31.38 -23.30 71.13
C LEU A 101 -32.87 -23.40 71.36
N ARG A 102 -33.33 -24.62 71.59
CA ARG A 102 -34.65 -24.95 72.10
C ARG A 102 -34.48 -25.53 73.50
N PHE A 103 -34.99 -24.80 74.48
CA PHE A 103 -35.07 -25.22 75.86
C PHE A 103 -36.39 -25.95 76.11
N GLU A 104 -36.34 -27.08 76.80
CA GLU A 104 -37.50 -27.88 77.20
C GLU A 104 -37.46 -28.13 78.71
N ALA A 105 -38.58 -27.87 79.39
CA ALA A 105 -38.76 -28.20 80.80
C ALA A 105 -39.73 -29.40 80.93
N LEU A 106 -39.32 -30.41 81.70
CA LEU A 106 -40.06 -31.65 81.90
C LEU A 106 -40.78 -31.70 83.26
N ASP A 107 -42.04 -32.13 83.23
CA ASP A 107 -42.82 -32.48 84.42
C ASP A 107 -42.25 -33.73 85.13
N PRO A 108 -42.69 -34.05 86.38
CA PRO A 108 -42.24 -35.23 87.11
C PRO A 108 -42.53 -36.56 86.40
N ASP A 109 -43.50 -36.56 85.48
CA ASP A 109 -43.85 -37.72 84.64
C ASP A 109 -43.02 -37.82 83.34
N GLY A 110 -42.02 -36.95 83.16
CA GLY A 110 -41.12 -36.93 82.00
C GLY A 110 -41.72 -36.33 80.72
N LYS A 111 -42.91 -35.71 80.79
CA LYS A 111 -43.54 -35.02 79.65
C LYS A 111 -43.05 -33.58 79.53
N VAL A 112 -42.87 -33.11 78.30
CA VAL A 112 -42.51 -31.72 78.00
C VAL A 112 -43.67 -30.80 78.37
N ASN A 113 -43.46 -29.97 79.40
CA ASN A 113 -44.41 -28.98 79.88
C ASN A 113 -44.27 -27.67 79.08
N THR A 114 -43.04 -27.15 79.02
CA THR A 114 -42.75 -25.84 78.43
C THR A 114 -41.63 -25.95 77.40
N ARG A 115 -41.80 -25.26 76.26
CA ARG A 115 -40.79 -25.10 75.22
C ARG A 115 -40.47 -23.62 75.02
N LEU A 116 -39.19 -23.29 75.01
CA LEU A 116 -38.70 -21.92 74.85
C LEU A 116 -37.59 -21.86 73.79
N GLY A 117 -37.62 -20.85 72.92
CA GLY A 117 -36.49 -20.51 72.06
C GLY A 117 -35.51 -19.63 72.82
N VAL A 118 -34.23 -20.02 72.82
CA VAL A 118 -33.14 -19.28 73.45
C VAL A 118 -32.12 -18.96 72.35
N GLU A 119 -31.77 -17.68 72.22
CA GLU A 119 -30.76 -17.24 71.27
C GLU A 119 -29.50 -16.85 72.04
N VAL A 120 -28.38 -17.47 71.71
CA VAL A 120 -27.08 -17.12 72.27
C VAL A 120 -26.27 -16.41 71.20
N LEU A 121 -26.08 -15.11 71.38
CA LEU A 121 -25.31 -14.27 70.46
C LEU A 121 -23.83 -14.44 70.78
N ILE A 122 -23.02 -14.70 69.76
CA ILE A 122 -21.57 -14.69 69.90
C ILE A 122 -21.08 -13.27 69.65
N THR A 123 -20.27 -12.73 70.55
CA THR A 123 -19.70 -11.38 70.43
C THR A 123 -18.27 -11.47 69.92
N ASP A 124 -18.06 -10.73 68.84
CA ASP A 124 -16.84 -10.56 68.06
C ASP A 124 -15.64 -10.03 68.89
N VAL A 125 -14.46 -10.60 68.67
CA VAL A 125 -13.15 -10.23 69.21
C VAL A 125 -12.18 -10.06 68.04
N ASN A 126 -11.35 -9.02 68.08
CA ASN A 126 -10.36 -8.79 67.02
C ASN A 126 -9.26 -9.88 66.99
N ASP A 127 -9.46 -10.94 66.23
CA ASP A 127 -8.50 -12.05 66.07
C ASP A 127 -8.14 -12.33 64.60
N ASN A 128 -8.83 -11.72 63.62
CA ASN A 128 -8.43 -11.73 62.23
C ASN A 128 -7.80 -10.39 61.80
N ALA A 129 -6.62 -10.45 61.19
CA ALA A 129 -6.05 -9.26 60.57
C ALA A 129 -6.73 -8.99 59.21
N PRO A 130 -6.90 -7.72 58.79
CA PRO A 130 -7.36 -7.40 57.45
C PRO A 130 -6.45 -8.05 56.41
N THR A 131 -6.97 -8.60 55.33
CA THR A 131 -6.20 -9.28 54.29
C THR A 131 -6.07 -8.42 53.04
N LEU A 132 -4.84 -8.27 52.52
CA LEU A 132 -4.53 -7.41 51.36
C LEU A 132 -3.80 -8.21 50.27
N ALA A 133 -4.26 -8.09 49.02
CA ALA A 133 -3.68 -8.79 47.88
C ALA A 133 -2.52 -8.01 47.23
N ASN A 134 -1.60 -8.73 46.58
CA ASN A 134 -0.56 -8.11 45.76
C ASN A 134 -1.10 -7.78 44.37
N PHE A 135 -0.72 -6.63 43.83
CA PHE A 135 -1.18 -6.16 42.52
C PHE A 135 -0.02 -5.75 41.63
N GLU A 136 -0.16 -5.95 40.33
CA GLU A 136 0.74 -5.44 39.32
C GLU A 136 -0.05 -4.66 38.28
N ILE A 137 0.37 -3.42 38.01
CA ILE A 137 -0.29 -2.53 37.05
C ILE A 137 0.75 -1.81 36.20
N SER A 138 0.34 -1.37 35.01
CA SER A 138 1.15 -0.51 34.16
C SER A 138 0.54 0.89 34.04
N LEU A 139 1.37 1.91 34.12
CA LEU A 139 0.99 3.32 34.06
C LEU A 139 1.85 4.05 33.04
N ASP A 140 1.25 4.81 32.13
CA ASP A 140 2.01 5.63 31.18
C ASP A 140 2.66 6.81 31.91
N GLU A 141 3.92 7.13 31.62
CA GLU A 141 4.59 8.27 32.25
C GLU A 141 3.97 9.63 31.88
N SER A 142 3.23 9.70 30.78
CA SER A 142 2.48 10.90 30.36
C SER A 142 1.21 11.16 31.17
N LYS A 143 0.87 10.27 32.12
CA LYS A 143 -0.30 10.45 32.98
C LYS A 143 -0.13 11.71 33.83
N PRO A 144 -1.15 12.58 33.89
CA PRO A 144 -1.08 13.75 34.74
C PRO A 144 -1.08 13.33 36.21
N GLN A 145 -0.36 14.07 37.05
CA GLN A 145 -0.46 13.93 38.50
C GLN A 145 -1.90 14.08 38.99
N GLY A 146 -2.20 13.45 40.12
CA GLY A 146 -3.56 13.36 40.66
C GLY A 146 -4.42 12.32 39.95
N SER A 147 -3.91 11.62 38.93
CA SER A 147 -4.60 10.47 38.36
C SER A 147 -4.61 9.28 39.31
N GLU A 148 -5.69 8.52 39.26
CA GLU A 148 -5.86 7.29 40.02
C GLU A 148 -4.98 6.19 39.41
N VAL A 149 -4.06 5.64 40.21
CA VAL A 149 -3.19 4.54 39.82
C VAL A 149 -3.95 3.24 39.96
N ILE A 150 -4.44 2.95 41.17
CA ILE A 150 -5.19 1.73 41.50
C ILE A 150 -6.04 1.94 42.75
N ILE A 151 -7.14 1.18 42.85
CA ILE A 151 -7.95 1.06 44.06
C ILE A 151 -7.55 -0.23 44.78
N VAL A 152 -6.95 -0.10 45.96
CA VAL A 152 -6.57 -1.24 46.81
C VAL A 152 -7.71 -1.54 47.78
N LYS A 153 -8.13 -2.81 47.80
CA LYS A 153 -9.15 -3.33 48.70
C LYS A 153 -8.52 -4.32 49.67
N ALA A 154 -8.97 -4.26 50.91
CA ALA A 154 -8.66 -5.26 51.93
C ALA A 154 -9.97 -5.80 52.49
N GLU A 155 -9.92 -7.03 53.02
CA GLU A 155 -11.07 -7.70 53.59
C GLU A 155 -10.73 -8.22 54.99
N ASP A 156 -11.59 -7.89 55.95
CA ASP A 156 -11.51 -8.36 57.33
C ASP A 156 -12.69 -9.31 57.59
N LYS A 157 -12.44 -10.38 58.35
CA LYS A 157 -13.45 -11.41 58.63
C LYS A 157 -14.28 -11.09 59.87
N ASP A 158 -13.76 -10.26 60.75
CA ASP A 158 -14.41 -9.80 61.98
C ASP A 158 -15.67 -8.95 61.67
N ASP A 159 -16.47 -8.63 62.68
CA ASP A 159 -17.70 -7.87 62.50
C ASP A 159 -17.45 -6.47 61.90
N ASN A 160 -17.84 -6.29 60.63
CA ASN A 160 -17.72 -5.03 59.90
C ASN A 160 -18.52 -3.84 60.48
N LYS A 161 -19.39 -4.09 61.47
CA LYS A 161 -20.10 -3.06 62.23
C LYS A 161 -19.34 -2.64 63.50
N SER A 162 -18.38 -3.45 63.93
CA SER A 162 -17.54 -3.21 65.09
C SER A 162 -16.21 -2.58 64.64
N PRO A 163 -15.45 -1.94 65.55
CA PRO A 163 -14.11 -1.48 65.25
C PRO A 163 -13.13 -2.61 64.87
N ASN A 164 -13.45 -3.88 65.16
CA ASN A 164 -12.61 -5.04 64.85
C ASN A 164 -12.57 -5.25 63.33
N GLY A 165 -13.73 -5.33 62.66
CA GLY A 165 -13.79 -5.49 61.21
C GLY A 165 -13.60 -4.19 60.39
N THR A 166 -13.29 -3.06 61.03
CA THR A 166 -12.98 -1.80 60.32
C THR A 166 -11.50 -1.48 60.37
N PHE A 167 -10.93 -1.03 59.25
CA PHE A 167 -9.50 -0.79 59.12
C PHE A 167 -9.17 0.49 58.35
N THR A 168 -7.94 0.95 58.50
CA THR A 168 -7.35 2.05 57.72
C THR A 168 -6.19 1.53 56.87
N LEU A 169 -6.12 2.00 55.63
CA LEU A 169 -5.00 1.74 54.72
C LEU A 169 -3.96 2.88 54.78
N ARG A 170 -2.68 2.54 54.70
CA ARG A 170 -1.61 3.53 54.56
C ARG A 170 -0.47 3.01 53.69
N ILE A 171 0.20 3.92 52.99
CA ILE A 171 1.45 3.62 52.32
C ILE A 171 2.56 3.60 53.38
N VAL A 172 3.28 2.49 53.48
CA VAL A 172 4.42 2.31 54.41
C VAL A 172 5.70 2.81 53.77
N SER A 173 5.93 2.44 52.51
CA SER A 173 7.13 2.82 51.76
C SER A 173 6.93 2.70 50.27
N VAL A 174 7.68 3.47 49.50
CA VAL A 174 7.79 3.36 48.04
C VAL A 174 9.25 3.11 47.70
N THR A 175 9.53 2.17 46.79
CA THR A 175 10.89 1.86 46.35
C THR A 175 10.95 1.77 44.82
N PRO A 176 11.88 2.49 44.15
CA PRO A 176 12.85 3.42 44.71
C PRO A 176 12.20 4.75 45.17
N GLU A 177 12.90 5.50 46.02
CA GLU A 177 12.55 6.89 46.30
C GLU A 177 12.90 7.77 45.08
N ASP A 178 11.92 8.53 44.60
CA ASP A 178 12.10 9.49 43.52
C ASP A 178 11.87 10.90 44.05
N ARG A 179 12.71 11.85 43.62
CA ARG A 179 12.58 13.25 44.00
C ARG A 179 11.43 13.92 43.28
N ASP A 180 11.08 13.48 42.08
CA ASP A 180 10.06 14.15 41.25
C ASP A 180 8.72 13.39 41.23
N VAL A 181 8.58 12.33 42.03
CA VAL A 181 7.33 11.56 42.17
C VAL A 181 7.06 11.24 43.63
N GLU A 182 5.84 11.50 44.09
CA GLU A 182 5.37 11.09 45.42
C GLU A 182 4.01 10.38 45.30
N PHE A 183 3.91 9.15 45.79
CA PHE A 183 2.64 8.44 45.86
C PHE A 183 1.92 8.73 47.17
N PHE A 184 0.61 8.93 47.10
CA PHE A 184 -0.25 9.16 48.25
C PHE A 184 -1.53 8.33 48.13
N LEU A 185 -2.16 8.07 49.27
CA LEU A 185 -3.37 7.26 49.36
C LEU A 185 -4.52 8.11 49.93
N GLU A 186 -5.65 8.09 49.25
CA GLU A 186 -6.90 8.67 49.72
C GLU A 186 -7.89 7.56 50.13
N GLN A 187 -8.46 7.68 51.33
CA GLN A 187 -9.47 6.73 51.81
C GLN A 187 -10.83 7.01 51.16
N LYS A 188 -11.38 6.02 50.46
CA LYS A 188 -12.74 6.06 49.89
C LYS A 188 -13.59 4.91 50.44
N LYS A 189 -14.91 4.99 50.26
CA LYS A 189 -15.86 3.95 50.72
C LYS A 189 -15.59 2.56 50.14
N GLU A 190 -14.99 2.50 48.96
CA GLU A 190 -14.74 1.26 48.21
C GLU A 190 -13.32 0.69 48.43
N GLY A 191 -12.48 1.38 49.21
CA GLY A 191 -11.06 1.03 49.44
C GLY A 191 -10.14 2.25 49.45
N GLY A 192 -8.83 2.00 49.42
CA GLY A 192 -7.79 3.03 49.37
C GLY A 192 -7.38 3.31 47.92
N VAL A 193 -7.56 4.53 47.45
CA VAL A 193 -7.14 4.94 46.10
C VAL A 193 -5.72 5.48 46.14
N ILE A 194 -4.81 4.83 45.43
CA ILE A 194 -3.43 5.29 45.28
C ILE A 194 -3.37 6.26 44.10
N MET A 195 -2.79 7.42 44.34
CA MET A 195 -2.55 8.50 43.37
C MET A 195 -1.09 8.96 43.49
N PHE A 196 -0.64 9.81 42.57
CA PHE A 196 0.72 10.37 42.63
C PHE A 196 0.76 11.88 42.36
N LYS A 197 1.83 12.53 42.83
CA LYS A 197 2.20 13.92 42.57
C LYS A 197 3.49 13.97 41.76
N GLY A 198 3.66 15.03 40.98
CA GLY A 198 4.88 15.26 40.20
C GLY A 198 4.86 14.63 38.81
N CYS A 199 6.03 14.19 38.33
CA CYS A 199 6.27 13.77 36.95
C CYS A 199 6.92 12.38 36.91
N LEU A 200 6.21 11.40 36.35
CA LEU A 200 6.77 10.08 36.07
C LEU A 200 7.80 10.18 34.93
N ASP A 201 8.87 9.40 35.04
CA ASP A 201 9.99 9.39 34.09
C ASP A 201 10.51 7.94 33.96
N TYR A 202 10.23 7.33 32.81
CA TYR A 202 10.58 5.95 32.48
C TYR A 202 12.10 5.74 32.43
N GLN A 203 12.84 6.68 31.82
CA GLN A 203 14.30 6.63 31.70
C GLN A 203 14.98 6.68 33.07
N ARG A 204 14.34 7.29 34.07
CA ARG A 204 14.83 7.32 35.46
C ARG A 204 14.36 6.14 36.31
N VAL A 205 13.05 5.85 36.33
CA VAL A 205 12.46 4.77 37.13
C VAL A 205 11.38 4.02 36.35
N GLN A 206 11.71 2.80 35.92
CA GLN A 206 10.79 1.95 35.15
C GLN A 206 9.75 1.20 36.01
N LYS A 207 9.99 1.09 37.33
CA LYS A 207 9.12 0.34 38.23
C LYS A 207 9.17 0.89 39.66
N TYR A 208 8.00 1.13 40.24
CA TYR A 208 7.82 1.43 41.66
C TYR A 208 7.18 0.23 42.39
N MET A 209 7.64 -0.03 43.60
CA MET A 209 7.04 -0.98 44.54
C MET A 209 6.49 -0.20 45.73
N ILE A 210 5.17 -0.20 45.87
CA ILE A 210 4.45 0.52 46.94
C ILE A 210 3.99 -0.52 47.96
N LEU A 211 4.53 -0.44 49.18
CA LEU A 211 4.10 -1.28 50.29
C LEU A 211 2.93 -0.61 50.99
N VAL A 212 1.77 -1.26 51.00
CA VAL A 212 0.53 -0.77 51.64
C VAL A 212 0.25 -1.64 52.86
N GLU A 213 -0.05 -1.00 53.99
CA GLU A 213 -0.51 -1.67 55.20
C GLU A 213 -2.00 -1.42 55.42
N ALA A 214 -2.74 -2.49 55.71
CA ALA A 214 -4.09 -2.43 56.27
C ALA A 214 -3.99 -2.71 57.77
N LYS A 215 -4.52 -1.80 58.58
CA LYS A 215 -4.51 -1.93 60.05
C LYS A 215 -5.90 -1.71 60.61
N ASP A 216 -6.40 -2.68 61.37
CA ASP A 216 -7.73 -2.62 61.98
C ASP A 216 -7.81 -1.57 63.12
N HIS A 217 -9.02 -1.34 63.61
CA HIS A 217 -9.30 -0.44 64.73
C HIS A 217 -9.67 -1.19 66.01
N GLY A 218 -9.21 -2.43 66.17
CA GLY A 218 -9.48 -3.24 67.36
C GLY A 218 -9.14 -2.49 68.65
N PRO A 219 -10.04 -2.48 69.66
CA PRO A 219 -9.90 -1.60 70.83
C PRO A 219 -8.88 -2.09 71.85
N LYS A 220 -8.61 -3.41 71.90
CA LYS A 220 -7.65 -4.05 72.82
C LYS A 220 -6.31 -4.35 72.14
N VAL A 221 -6.39 -4.95 70.96
CA VAL A 221 -5.27 -5.32 70.09
C VAL A 221 -5.61 -4.83 68.70
N GLN A 222 -4.61 -4.33 67.98
CA GLN A 222 -4.74 -3.96 66.57
C GLN A 222 -3.83 -4.86 65.75
N LEU A 223 -4.38 -5.53 64.75
CA LEU A 223 -3.67 -6.39 63.81
C LEU A 223 -3.47 -5.63 62.49
N SER A 224 -2.42 -6.00 61.77
CA SER A 224 -2.15 -5.44 60.45
C SER A 224 -1.62 -6.48 59.48
N SER A 225 -1.88 -6.26 58.20
CA SER A 225 -1.24 -6.97 57.11
C SER A 225 -0.71 -5.99 56.07
N THR A 226 0.20 -6.47 55.24
CA THR A 226 0.80 -5.68 54.17
C THR A 226 0.63 -6.37 52.83
N GLY A 227 0.43 -5.59 51.78
CA GLY A 227 0.55 -6.06 50.40
C GLY A 227 1.32 -5.07 49.53
N THR A 228 1.83 -5.57 48.42
CA THR A 228 2.70 -4.82 47.51
C THR A 228 1.96 -4.51 46.21
N VAL A 229 1.95 -3.23 45.84
CA VAL A 229 1.50 -2.75 44.53
C VAL A 229 2.73 -2.45 43.68
N VAL A 230 2.89 -3.20 42.60
CA VAL A 230 3.94 -2.99 41.60
C VAL A 230 3.39 -2.12 40.48
N VAL A 231 3.94 -0.92 40.32
CA VAL A 231 3.59 0.00 39.24
C VAL A 231 4.72 -0.02 38.21
N LYS A 232 4.47 -0.61 37.04
CA LYS A 232 5.37 -0.58 35.88
C LYS A 232 5.10 0.68 35.07
N ILE A 233 6.13 1.48 34.84
CA ILE A 233 6.01 2.68 34.00
C ILE A 233 6.15 2.27 32.54
N ARG A 234 5.27 2.75 31.68
CA ARG A 234 5.36 2.59 30.23
C ARG A 234 5.95 3.85 29.64
N ASP A 235 6.95 3.66 28.78
CA ASP A 235 7.62 4.72 28.06
C ASP A 235 6.65 5.48 27.13
N LYS A 236 6.84 6.79 27.04
CA LYS A 236 6.13 7.69 26.15
C LYS A 236 7.11 8.71 25.59
N ASN A 237 6.69 9.44 24.55
CA ASN A 237 7.60 10.36 23.87
C ASN A 237 7.92 11.59 24.73
N ASN A 238 9.01 11.52 25.49
CA ASN A 238 9.53 12.64 26.27
C ASN A 238 10.95 13.06 25.82
N HIS A 239 11.52 12.40 24.82
CA HIS A 239 12.76 12.79 24.15
C HIS A 239 12.55 12.95 22.65
N GLN A 240 12.85 14.14 22.12
CA GLN A 240 12.84 14.34 20.68
C GLN A 240 14.07 13.75 19.99
N PRO A 241 13.97 13.37 18.70
CA PRO A 241 15.10 12.89 17.92
C PRO A 241 16.09 14.02 17.68
N GLU A 242 17.36 13.79 17.98
CA GLU A 242 18.43 14.74 17.72
C GLU A 242 19.33 14.24 16.59
N PHE A 243 19.48 15.04 15.52
CA PHE A 243 20.39 14.71 14.43
C PHE A 243 21.84 14.59 14.91
N THR A 244 22.51 13.52 14.51
CA THR A 244 23.91 13.24 14.84
C THR A 244 24.77 13.28 13.58
N GLY A 245 25.73 14.19 13.57
CA GLY A 245 26.62 14.41 12.44
C GLY A 245 25.97 15.26 11.34
N GLN A 246 26.70 16.29 10.91
CA GLN A 246 26.41 16.98 9.66
C GLN A 246 27.73 17.28 8.97
N ALA A 247 27.84 16.92 7.70
CA ALA A 247 29.03 17.15 6.90
C ALA A 247 28.65 17.88 5.62
N GLY A 248 29.24 19.08 5.45
CA GLY A 248 29.49 19.75 4.17
C GLY A 248 28.31 19.94 3.21
N PRO A 249 28.58 20.56 2.06
CA PRO A 249 27.70 20.46 0.91
C PRO A 249 27.71 19.01 0.38
N ILE A 250 26.54 18.51 0.01
CA ILE A 250 26.38 17.19 -0.62
C ILE A 250 26.50 17.39 -2.12
N HIS A 251 27.43 16.68 -2.75
CA HIS A 251 27.65 16.75 -4.19
C HIS A 251 26.77 15.73 -4.90
N VAL A 252 26.05 16.20 -5.91
CA VAL A 252 25.15 15.38 -6.74
C VAL A 252 25.36 15.84 -8.18
N LYS A 253 25.57 14.90 -9.10
CA LYS A 253 25.61 15.26 -10.51
C LYS A 253 24.21 15.57 -11.01
N GLU A 254 24.09 16.54 -11.89
CA GLU A 254 22.79 16.80 -12.50
C GLU A 254 22.27 15.58 -13.28
N ARG A 255 20.93 15.53 -13.44
CA ARG A 255 20.19 14.44 -14.10
C ARG A 255 20.30 13.06 -13.42
N GLU A 256 21.16 12.85 -12.43
CA GLU A 256 21.16 11.63 -11.62
C GLU A 256 19.82 11.47 -10.90
N GLN A 257 19.29 10.23 -10.87
CA GLN A 257 18.02 9.92 -10.24
C GLN A 257 18.03 8.49 -9.69
N GLY A 258 17.21 8.24 -8.67
CA GLY A 258 17.09 6.95 -7.99
C GLY A 258 18.26 6.61 -7.05
N ILE A 259 19.13 7.58 -6.74
CA ILE A 259 20.31 7.38 -5.89
C ILE A 259 20.05 7.83 -4.45
N ASP A 260 20.62 7.10 -3.49
CA ASP A 260 20.64 7.49 -2.09
C ASP A 260 21.76 8.52 -1.87
N VAL A 261 21.38 9.79 -1.68
CA VAL A 261 22.33 10.91 -1.60
C VAL A 261 22.85 11.13 -0.18
N LEU A 262 22.06 10.81 0.84
CA LEU A 262 22.44 11.02 2.23
C LEU A 262 21.71 10.06 3.17
N ARG A 263 22.40 9.64 4.24
CA ARG A 263 21.80 8.93 5.37
C ARG A 263 21.88 9.79 6.62
N LEU A 264 20.73 10.26 7.09
CA LEU A 264 20.59 11.07 8.29
C LEU A 264 20.44 10.13 9.50
N SER A 265 21.36 10.27 10.47
CA SER A 265 21.29 9.50 11.71
C SER A 265 20.77 10.38 12.84
N VAL A 266 19.82 9.87 13.60
CA VAL A 266 19.25 10.53 14.77
C VAL A 266 19.50 9.72 16.03
N MET A 267 19.67 10.41 17.15
CA MET A 267 19.71 9.82 18.48
C MET A 267 18.44 10.18 19.23
N ASP A 268 17.77 9.16 19.74
CA ASP A 268 16.58 9.26 20.55
C ASP A 268 16.75 8.39 21.80
N LYS A 269 16.37 8.90 22.97
CA LYS A 269 16.56 8.25 24.28
C LYS A 269 15.35 7.43 24.73
N ASP A 270 14.25 7.50 24.01
CA ASP A 270 13.06 6.70 24.25
C ASP A 270 13.33 5.22 23.94
N GLU A 271 12.43 4.35 24.39
CA GLU A 271 12.57 2.91 24.31
C GLU A 271 12.60 2.43 22.85
N LYS A 272 13.70 1.77 22.47
CA LYS A 272 13.93 1.34 21.09
C LYS A 272 12.79 0.48 20.54
N GLY A 273 12.37 0.80 19.33
CA GLY A 273 11.31 0.09 18.62
C GLY A 273 9.89 0.51 19.00
N THR A 274 9.69 1.38 19.99
CA THR A 274 8.37 1.95 20.32
C THR A 274 8.01 3.10 19.37
N PRO A 275 6.72 3.50 19.28
CA PRO A 275 6.30 4.70 18.55
C PRO A 275 6.93 5.99 19.09
N ALA A 276 7.28 6.02 20.38
CA ALA A 276 8.01 7.12 21.00
C ALA A 276 9.43 7.23 20.43
N TRP A 277 10.09 6.12 20.11
CA TRP A 277 11.44 6.13 19.52
C TRP A 277 11.46 6.20 17.99
N ARG A 278 10.47 5.64 17.29
CA ARG A 278 10.45 5.59 15.81
C ARG A 278 10.27 6.98 15.20
N VAL A 279 11.11 7.30 14.23
CA VAL A 279 11.19 8.64 13.62
C VAL A 279 10.54 8.68 12.26
N LYS A 280 9.77 9.74 12.06
CA LYS A 280 9.21 10.19 10.80
C LYS A 280 9.99 11.43 10.35
N TYR A 281 10.55 11.34 9.16
CA TYR A 281 11.26 12.45 8.54
C TYR A 281 10.36 13.19 7.56
N ASN A 282 10.45 14.53 7.56
CA ASN A 282 9.77 15.38 6.59
C ASN A 282 10.78 16.30 5.91
N VAL A 283 10.69 16.40 4.58
CA VAL A 283 11.52 17.31 3.77
C VAL A 283 10.77 18.62 3.57
N HIS A 284 11.46 19.74 3.75
CA HIS A 284 10.94 21.10 3.64
C HIS A 284 11.77 21.90 2.63
N GLY A 285 11.11 22.77 1.86
CA GLY A 285 11.75 23.64 0.88
C GLY A 285 12.03 22.98 -0.48
N ASP A 286 11.61 21.73 -0.68
CA ASP A 286 11.68 21.04 -1.97
C ASP A 286 10.39 21.29 -2.79
N THR A 287 10.42 22.31 -3.65
CA THR A 287 9.24 22.73 -4.43
C THR A 287 8.91 21.80 -5.58
N ASP A 288 9.91 21.10 -6.13
CA ASP A 288 9.78 20.32 -7.37
C ASP A 288 9.61 18.81 -7.07
N GLU A 289 9.54 18.44 -5.79
CA GLU A 289 9.56 17.06 -5.29
C GLU A 289 10.75 16.26 -5.83
N ASN A 290 11.94 16.87 -5.82
CA ASN A 290 13.18 16.21 -6.22
C ASN A 290 13.58 15.12 -5.23
N PHE A 291 13.30 15.29 -3.94
CA PHE A 291 13.80 14.44 -2.87
C PHE A 291 12.69 13.60 -2.23
N LYS A 292 13.05 12.38 -1.84
CA LYS A 292 12.20 11.50 -1.05
C LYS A 292 13.01 10.99 0.14
N ILE A 293 12.44 11.05 1.34
CA ILE A 293 13.07 10.47 2.52
C ILE A 293 12.28 9.25 3.01
N THR A 294 12.99 8.21 3.41
CA THR A 294 12.41 7.00 4.00
C THR A 294 13.13 6.65 5.29
N THR A 295 12.39 6.15 6.28
CA THR A 295 12.97 5.72 7.55
C THR A 295 13.33 4.24 7.46
N ASP A 296 14.57 3.89 7.79
CA ASP A 296 14.95 2.52 8.13
C ASP A 296 14.49 2.20 9.57
N LEU A 297 13.56 1.26 9.71
CA LEU A 297 12.95 0.91 10.99
C LEU A 297 13.91 0.24 11.99
N GLU A 298 15.01 -0.36 11.51
CA GLU A 298 15.98 -1.02 12.40
C GLU A 298 16.95 -0.02 13.01
N THR A 299 17.43 0.92 12.19
CA THR A 299 18.46 1.89 12.58
C THR A 299 17.91 3.28 12.91
N ASN A 300 16.62 3.52 12.62
CA ASN A 300 15.95 4.82 12.67
C ASN A 300 16.58 5.88 11.74
N THR A 301 17.39 5.46 10.77
CA THR A 301 18.08 6.38 9.87
C THR A 301 17.16 6.87 8.75
N GLY A 302 17.25 8.15 8.43
CA GLY A 302 16.56 8.77 7.30
C GLY A 302 17.39 8.61 6.03
N ILE A 303 16.96 7.74 5.13
CA ILE A 303 17.57 7.55 3.82
C ILE A 303 16.94 8.55 2.86
N LEU A 304 17.72 9.55 2.45
CA LEU A 304 17.32 10.58 1.51
C LEU A 304 17.73 10.14 0.10
N THR A 305 16.74 9.98 -0.76
CA THR A 305 16.88 9.51 -2.15
C THR A 305 16.49 10.64 -3.11
N LEU A 306 17.27 10.81 -4.17
CA LEU A 306 16.97 11.74 -5.25
C LEU A 306 15.98 11.08 -6.22
N LYS A 307 14.71 11.49 -6.17
CA LYS A 307 13.62 10.96 -6.99
C LYS A 307 13.63 11.53 -8.41
N LYS A 308 13.90 12.83 -8.56
CA LYS A 308 14.01 13.52 -9.85
C LYS A 308 15.36 14.23 -9.91
N GLY A 309 16.01 14.16 -11.07
CA GLY A 309 17.28 14.84 -11.29
C GLY A 309 17.20 16.34 -11.02
N LEU A 310 18.31 16.87 -10.49
CA LEU A 310 18.55 18.31 -10.42
C LEU A 310 19.11 18.78 -11.77
N ASP A 311 19.00 20.08 -12.02
CA ASP A 311 19.36 20.76 -13.27
C ASP A 311 20.30 21.90 -12.86
N PHE A 312 21.53 21.88 -13.38
CA PHE A 312 22.58 22.81 -12.99
C PHE A 312 22.31 24.22 -13.51
N GLU A 313 21.77 24.34 -14.71
CA GLU A 313 21.48 25.59 -15.44
C GLU A 313 20.41 26.41 -14.75
N LYS A 314 19.47 25.75 -14.06
CA LYS A 314 18.46 26.41 -13.21
C LYS A 314 19.03 26.90 -11.88
N GLY A 315 20.17 26.38 -11.43
CA GLY A 315 20.85 26.82 -10.23
C GLY A 315 21.86 25.80 -9.71
N THR A 316 23.04 26.29 -9.35
CA THR A 316 24.18 25.45 -8.93
C THR A 316 24.07 24.89 -7.52
N VAL A 317 23.12 25.39 -6.72
CA VAL A 317 22.91 24.99 -5.33
C VAL A 317 21.42 24.84 -5.03
N ARG A 318 21.06 23.75 -4.35
CA ARG A 318 19.71 23.53 -3.82
C ARG A 318 19.76 23.39 -2.30
N ASN A 319 19.01 24.25 -1.61
CA ASN A 319 18.90 24.24 -0.16
C ASN A 319 17.54 23.68 0.24
N ILE A 320 17.55 22.63 1.04
CA ILE A 320 16.35 22.06 1.66
C ILE A 320 16.58 21.99 3.17
N SER A 321 15.54 21.70 3.95
CA SER A 321 15.72 21.34 5.35
C SER A 321 14.91 20.09 5.68
N VAL A 322 15.39 19.30 6.62
CA VAL A 322 14.72 18.07 7.05
C VAL A 322 14.39 18.18 8.53
N SER A 323 13.14 17.88 8.90
CA SER A 323 12.75 17.70 10.30
C SER A 323 12.64 16.22 10.62
N ALA A 324 12.96 15.87 11.86
CA ALA A 324 12.69 14.57 12.45
C ALA A 324 11.66 14.73 13.57
N GLU A 325 10.58 13.95 13.54
CA GLU A 325 9.54 13.88 14.58
C GLU A 325 9.28 12.41 14.92
N ASN A 326 8.88 12.10 16.14
CA ASN A 326 8.48 10.73 16.47
C ASN A 326 7.08 10.42 15.91
N GLU A 327 6.72 9.14 15.84
CA GLU A 327 5.36 8.73 15.48
C GLU A 327 4.34 9.07 16.58
N GLU A 328 4.77 9.10 17.85
CA GLU A 328 3.93 9.48 18.99
C GLU A 328 4.12 10.97 19.35
N PRO A 329 3.05 11.72 19.72
CA PRO A 329 3.18 13.13 20.09
C PRO A 329 4.08 13.34 21.31
N TYR A 330 4.94 14.35 21.22
CA TYR A 330 5.85 14.73 22.29
C TYR A 330 5.09 15.20 23.53
N PHE A 331 5.60 14.89 24.71
CA PHE A 331 5.20 15.56 25.95
C PHE A 331 6.41 15.79 26.85
N SER A 332 6.30 16.76 27.76
CA SER A 332 7.32 17.00 28.77
C SER A 332 6.64 17.39 30.07
N CYS A 333 7.11 16.83 31.18
CA CYS A 333 6.66 17.17 32.53
C CYS A 333 7.86 17.61 33.36
N GLN A 334 7.79 18.81 33.94
CA GLN A 334 8.83 19.32 34.82
C GLN A 334 8.25 19.86 36.12
N VAL A 335 8.71 19.34 37.26
CA VAL A 335 8.35 19.83 38.59
C VAL A 335 8.98 21.21 38.85
N LYS A 336 8.16 22.21 39.22
CA LYS A 336 8.57 23.59 39.51
C LYS A 336 8.64 23.88 40.99
N SER A 337 7.62 23.49 41.74
CA SER A 337 7.57 23.65 43.19
C SER A 337 6.78 22.53 43.87
N ARG A 338 7.05 22.31 45.16
CA ARG A 338 6.53 21.18 45.94
C ARG A 338 5.79 21.71 47.19
N PRO A 339 4.54 22.17 47.06
CA PRO A 339 3.74 22.59 48.19
C PRO A 339 3.49 21.41 49.14
N GLU A 340 3.47 21.70 50.46
CA GLU A 340 3.23 20.68 51.49
C GLU A 340 1.81 20.08 51.44
N LYS A 341 0.85 20.83 50.86
CA LYS A 341 -0.54 20.42 50.74
C LYS A 341 -0.98 20.45 49.27
N GLY A 342 -1.73 19.43 48.87
CA GLY A 342 -2.24 19.31 47.51
C GLY A 342 -1.21 18.73 46.52
N LEU A 343 -1.51 18.89 45.23
CA LEU A 343 -0.66 18.47 44.11
C LEU A 343 0.53 19.42 43.93
N TRP A 344 1.59 18.95 43.27
CA TRP A 344 2.77 19.77 43.02
C TRP A 344 2.56 20.76 41.87
N ASP A 345 3.39 21.79 41.77
CA ASP A 345 3.38 22.67 40.60
C ASP A 345 4.22 22.04 39.49
N VAL A 346 3.57 21.67 38.38
CA VAL A 346 4.21 20.99 37.25
C VAL A 346 3.98 21.78 35.96
N LYS A 347 5.05 21.97 35.18
CA LYS A 347 4.97 22.51 33.83
C LYS A 347 4.85 21.35 32.86
N VAL A 348 3.71 21.26 32.17
CA VAL A 348 3.48 20.28 31.10
C VAL A 348 3.53 20.97 29.75
N ILE A 349 4.32 20.43 28.83
CA ILE A 349 4.41 20.86 27.42
C ILE A 349 3.94 19.69 26.58
N LYS A 350 3.03 19.90 25.63
CA LYS A 350 2.48 18.85 24.76
C LYS A 350 2.85 19.00 23.29
N ASP A 351 3.39 20.16 22.92
CA ASP A 351 3.76 20.47 21.56
C ASP A 351 5.09 21.21 21.61
N LEU A 352 6.09 20.64 20.95
CA LEU A 352 7.40 21.24 20.78
C LEU A 352 7.76 21.12 19.30
N GLU A 353 8.09 22.25 18.68
CA GLU A 353 8.45 22.29 17.26
C GLU A 353 9.65 21.38 17.00
N SER A 354 9.54 20.52 15.99
CA SER A 354 10.60 19.61 15.56
C SER A 354 11.79 20.40 15.04
N LYS A 355 12.99 20.10 15.57
CA LYS A 355 14.22 20.73 15.08
C LYS A 355 14.47 20.33 13.62
N THR A 356 14.82 21.32 12.79
CA THR A 356 15.20 21.10 11.40
C THR A 356 16.72 21.13 11.23
N ILE A 357 17.23 20.32 10.31
CA ILE A 357 18.62 20.37 9.85
C ILE A 357 18.65 20.93 8.41
N PRO A 358 19.39 22.02 8.14
CA PRO A 358 19.52 22.55 6.79
C PRO A 358 20.46 21.65 5.97
N LEU A 359 20.10 21.30 4.74
CA LEU A 359 20.93 20.54 3.82
C LEU A 359 21.19 21.36 2.57
N THR A 360 22.46 21.41 2.17
CA THR A 360 22.91 22.13 0.98
C THR A 360 23.44 21.13 -0.03
N PHE A 361 22.79 21.07 -1.19
CA PHE A 361 23.20 20.26 -2.33
C PHE A 361 23.97 21.15 -3.30
N ALA A 362 25.24 20.83 -3.52
CA ALA A 362 26.04 21.38 -4.61
C ALA A 362 25.82 20.49 -5.84
N ILE A 363 25.36 21.08 -6.92
CA ILE A 363 25.08 20.37 -8.16
C ILE A 363 26.36 20.41 -8.99
N ASP A 364 26.86 19.24 -9.37
CA ASP A 364 27.99 19.11 -10.27
C ASP A 364 27.49 19.09 -11.72
N ASP A 365 27.96 20.06 -12.51
CA ASP A 365 27.71 20.23 -13.94
C ASP A 365 28.19 18.98 -14.73
N VAL A 366 27.32 18.48 -15.59
CA VAL A 366 27.55 17.40 -16.55
C VAL A 366 27.01 17.85 -17.90
N ASN A 367 27.87 17.86 -18.91
CA ASN A 367 27.56 18.26 -20.29
C ASN A 367 26.16 17.83 -20.79
N ASP A 368 25.34 18.80 -21.17
CA ASP A 368 24.02 18.63 -21.77
C ASP A 368 24.07 18.60 -23.31
N PRO A 369 23.11 17.92 -23.98
CA PRO A 369 23.02 18.00 -25.43
C PRO A 369 22.56 19.40 -25.85
N PRO A 370 23.02 19.89 -27.02
CA PRO A 370 22.40 21.05 -27.65
C PRO A 370 20.89 20.84 -27.87
N ILE A 371 20.16 21.93 -28.04
CA ILE A 371 18.70 21.89 -28.21
C ILE A 371 18.29 22.74 -29.40
N PHE A 372 17.54 22.15 -30.33
CA PHE A 372 16.84 22.89 -31.38
C PHE A 372 15.55 23.48 -30.80
N ASN A 373 15.36 24.79 -30.97
CA ASN A 373 14.14 25.47 -30.54
C ASN A 373 13.65 26.41 -31.66
N PRO A 374 12.58 26.04 -32.41
CA PRO A 374 11.79 24.82 -32.27
C PRO A 374 12.55 23.55 -32.72
N ASP A 375 12.12 22.37 -32.26
CA ASP A 375 12.65 21.05 -32.61
C ASP A 375 12.26 20.61 -34.03
N VAL A 376 11.15 21.15 -34.53
CA VAL A 376 10.71 21.03 -35.92
C VAL A 376 10.67 22.40 -36.57
N LYS A 377 11.35 22.56 -37.70
CA LYS A 377 11.30 23.76 -38.53
C LYS A 377 10.74 23.42 -39.91
N SER A 378 9.94 24.32 -40.48
CA SER A 378 9.33 24.13 -41.79
C SER A 378 9.76 25.22 -42.76
N VAL A 379 10.03 24.83 -44.01
CA VAL A 379 10.33 25.76 -45.11
C VAL A 379 9.49 25.40 -46.32
N THR A 380 9.02 26.38 -47.06
CA THR A 380 8.30 26.18 -48.33
C THR A 380 9.18 26.62 -49.49
N VAL A 381 9.37 25.74 -50.46
CA VAL A 381 10.23 25.97 -51.62
C VAL A 381 9.56 25.40 -52.86
N ASN A 382 9.75 26.05 -54.01
CA ASN A 382 9.29 25.49 -55.27
C ASN A 382 10.18 24.30 -55.65
N GLU A 383 9.59 23.27 -56.24
CA GLU A 383 10.40 22.28 -56.93
C GLU A 383 11.16 22.91 -58.11
N ASN A 384 12.11 22.18 -58.69
CA ASN A 384 13.03 22.71 -59.70
C ASN A 384 13.93 23.86 -59.23
N THR A 385 14.01 24.10 -57.91
CA THR A 385 14.93 25.07 -57.31
C THR A 385 16.39 24.73 -57.67
N PRO A 386 17.20 25.71 -58.12
CA PRO A 386 18.56 25.47 -58.56
C PRO A 386 19.46 24.95 -57.42
N ILE A 387 20.52 24.25 -57.81
CA ILE A 387 21.55 23.76 -56.90
C ILE A 387 22.26 24.96 -56.25
N GLY A 388 22.51 24.88 -54.94
CA GLY A 388 23.13 25.94 -54.14
C GLY A 388 22.15 26.99 -53.62
N ALA A 389 20.84 26.78 -53.77
CA ALA A 389 19.83 27.66 -53.20
C ALA A 389 19.79 27.52 -51.68
N PHE A 390 19.68 28.66 -51.00
CA PHE A 390 19.46 28.71 -49.55
C PHE A 390 18.01 28.34 -49.22
N LEU A 391 17.82 27.38 -48.33
CA LEU A 391 16.50 26.95 -47.87
C LEU A 391 16.17 27.62 -46.53
N GLU A 392 16.93 27.32 -45.50
CA GLU A 392 16.62 27.74 -44.13
C GLU A 392 17.86 27.70 -43.24
N LYS A 393 17.88 28.53 -42.19
CA LYS A 393 18.91 28.50 -41.14
C LYS A 393 18.35 27.82 -39.89
N PHE A 394 18.82 26.62 -39.58
CA PHE A 394 18.33 25.82 -38.47
C PHE A 394 19.39 25.68 -37.38
N THR A 395 19.23 26.46 -36.31
CA THR A 395 20.23 26.57 -35.24
C THR A 395 19.76 25.88 -33.96
N ALA A 396 20.70 25.22 -33.30
CA ALA A 396 20.57 24.73 -31.93
C ALA A 396 21.22 25.73 -30.94
N VAL A 397 20.91 25.59 -29.65
CA VAL A 397 21.56 26.28 -28.54
C VAL A 397 21.99 25.24 -27.53
N ASP A 398 23.24 25.33 -27.09
CA ASP A 398 23.77 24.48 -26.02
C ASP A 398 23.44 25.13 -24.66
N PRO A 399 22.72 24.43 -23.77
CA PRO A 399 22.37 24.97 -22.46
C PRO A 399 23.57 25.08 -21.52
N ASP A 400 24.66 24.32 -21.75
CA ASP A 400 25.86 24.38 -20.93
C ASP A 400 26.54 25.75 -21.03
N ILE A 401 26.75 26.40 -19.87
CA ILE A 401 27.44 27.70 -19.83
C ILE A 401 28.89 27.56 -20.33
N THR A 402 29.53 26.45 -19.97
CA THR A 402 30.94 26.17 -20.26
C THR A 402 31.19 25.81 -21.74
N TYR A 403 30.22 25.16 -22.39
CA TYR A 403 30.31 24.72 -23.80
C TYR A 403 29.47 25.55 -24.77
N SER A 404 28.87 26.66 -24.30
CA SER A 404 28.08 27.57 -25.16
C SER A 404 28.76 27.86 -26.51
N ASN A 405 28.13 27.41 -27.60
CA ASN A 405 28.58 27.53 -29.00
C ASN A 405 29.78 26.65 -29.42
N GLN A 406 30.13 25.61 -28.66
CA GLN A 406 31.16 24.62 -29.02
C GLN A 406 30.54 23.33 -29.54
N PHE A 407 29.71 23.45 -30.57
CA PHE A 407 29.12 22.32 -31.27
C PHE A 407 29.13 22.60 -32.78
N HIS A 408 28.96 21.55 -33.57
CA HIS A 408 28.87 21.66 -35.02
C HIS A 408 27.61 20.98 -35.54
N TYR A 409 27.12 21.50 -36.66
CA TYR A 409 25.97 20.91 -37.35
C TYR A 409 26.46 19.84 -38.32
N GLN A 410 25.72 18.75 -38.38
CA GLN A 410 25.91 17.71 -39.40
C GLN A 410 24.56 17.22 -39.89
N LEU A 411 24.54 16.71 -41.12
CA LEU A 411 23.33 16.14 -41.70
C LEU A 411 23.04 14.79 -41.04
N GLY A 412 21.79 14.57 -40.63
CA GLY A 412 21.29 13.28 -40.19
C GLY A 412 20.77 12.47 -41.38
N ASP A 413 19.50 12.06 -41.30
CA ASP A 413 18.77 11.39 -42.36
C ASP A 413 18.30 12.38 -43.45
N ASP A 414 18.69 12.10 -44.70
CA ASP A 414 18.30 12.80 -45.93
C ASP A 414 18.16 11.75 -47.06
N PRO A 415 16.97 11.15 -47.23
CA PRO A 415 16.76 9.94 -48.05
C PRO A 415 17.28 10.02 -49.50
N ASN A 416 17.17 11.18 -50.13
CA ASN A 416 17.61 11.47 -51.50
C ASN A 416 18.91 12.28 -51.58
N SER A 417 19.50 12.66 -50.45
CA SER A 417 20.68 13.54 -50.39
C SER A 417 20.46 14.83 -51.19
N TRP A 418 19.35 15.52 -50.90
CA TRP A 418 18.94 16.75 -51.59
C TRP A 418 19.52 18.01 -50.99
N VAL A 419 19.94 17.95 -49.73
CA VAL A 419 20.42 19.12 -49.01
C VAL A 419 21.81 18.91 -48.40
N SER A 420 22.44 20.02 -48.03
CA SER A 420 23.65 20.06 -47.20
C SER A 420 23.47 21.09 -46.11
N VAL A 421 24.15 20.90 -44.98
CA VAL A 421 24.18 21.87 -43.87
C VAL A 421 25.60 22.38 -43.68
N ASP A 422 25.75 23.69 -43.48
CA ASP A 422 27.02 24.27 -43.05
C ASP A 422 27.30 23.95 -41.58
N ALA A 423 28.46 23.34 -41.32
CA ALA A 423 28.81 22.83 -39.99
C ALA A 423 28.94 23.91 -38.90
N LYS A 424 29.09 25.19 -39.26
CA LYS A 424 29.26 26.29 -38.31
C LYS A 424 28.02 27.17 -38.19
N THR A 425 27.32 27.42 -39.29
CA THR A 425 26.20 28.38 -39.31
C THR A 425 24.84 27.71 -39.20
N GLY A 426 24.74 26.41 -39.48
CA GLY A 426 23.46 25.69 -39.53
C GLY A 426 22.60 26.09 -40.74
N GLU A 427 23.20 26.69 -41.77
CA GLU A 427 22.52 27.06 -43.01
C GLU A 427 22.35 25.83 -43.90
N VAL A 428 21.12 25.58 -44.34
CA VAL A 428 20.76 24.44 -45.20
C VAL A 428 20.59 24.91 -46.63
N THR A 429 21.28 24.24 -47.56
CA THR A 429 21.28 24.56 -48.99
C THR A 429 20.97 23.34 -49.85
N THR A 430 20.43 23.54 -51.05
CA THR A 430 20.20 22.45 -52.01
C THR A 430 21.49 21.96 -52.65
N VAL A 431 21.69 20.64 -52.73
CA VAL A 431 22.78 20.00 -53.49
C VAL A 431 22.28 19.27 -54.73
N LYS A 432 20.98 18.96 -54.80
CA LYS A 432 20.28 18.43 -55.97
C LYS A 432 19.03 19.25 -56.25
N VAL A 433 18.49 19.08 -57.46
CA VAL A 433 17.19 19.65 -57.83
C VAL A 433 16.11 18.92 -57.05
N LEU A 434 15.23 19.68 -56.40
CA LEU A 434 14.10 19.15 -55.64
C LEU A 434 12.98 18.78 -56.61
N ASP A 435 12.35 17.63 -56.40
CA ASP A 435 11.36 17.01 -57.29
C ASP A 435 10.19 16.50 -56.44
N ARG A 436 9.01 17.12 -56.55
CA ARG A 436 7.87 16.83 -55.66
C ARG A 436 7.30 15.44 -55.91
N GLU A 437 7.38 14.94 -57.13
CA GLU A 437 6.89 13.62 -57.55
C GLU A 437 7.86 12.49 -57.14
N GLY A 438 8.97 12.84 -56.50
CA GLY A 438 9.98 11.90 -56.03
C GLY A 438 9.43 10.89 -54.99
N PRO A 439 9.96 9.65 -54.98
CA PRO A 439 9.43 8.55 -54.15
C PRO A 439 9.58 8.74 -52.63
N HIS A 440 10.36 9.73 -52.20
CA HIS A 440 10.62 10.04 -50.78
C HIS A 440 9.89 11.32 -50.31
N VAL A 441 9.07 11.91 -51.18
CA VAL A 441 8.18 13.02 -50.82
C VAL A 441 6.82 12.43 -50.46
N ASN A 442 6.32 12.71 -49.27
CA ASN A 442 5.00 12.29 -48.84
C ASN A 442 4.14 13.52 -48.52
N ASP A 443 2.93 13.59 -49.07
CA ASP A 443 2.01 14.73 -48.90
C ASP A 443 2.66 16.10 -49.21
N SER A 444 3.49 16.16 -50.26
CA SER A 444 4.29 17.34 -50.66
C SER A 444 5.34 17.79 -49.62
N VAL A 445 5.68 16.93 -48.65
CA VAL A 445 6.70 17.19 -47.64
C VAL A 445 7.88 16.24 -47.82
N TYR A 446 9.07 16.83 -47.89
CA TYR A 446 10.33 16.14 -47.81
C TYR A 446 10.96 16.38 -46.44
N VAL A 447 11.16 15.31 -45.67
CA VAL A 447 11.62 15.40 -44.28
C VAL A 447 13.11 15.11 -44.21
N VAL A 448 13.87 16.01 -43.59
CA VAL A 448 15.30 15.88 -43.35
C VAL A 448 15.57 16.07 -41.86
N THR A 449 16.53 15.33 -41.30
CA THR A 449 17.00 15.56 -39.93
C THR A 449 18.38 16.19 -39.90
N LEU A 450 18.56 17.13 -38.98
CA LEU A 450 19.82 17.80 -38.71
C LEU A 450 20.28 17.41 -37.31
N LEU A 451 21.59 17.21 -37.16
CA LEU A 451 22.20 16.90 -35.87
C LEU A 451 23.08 18.07 -35.44
N ALA A 452 23.03 18.41 -34.15
CA ALA A 452 23.99 19.32 -33.52
C ALA A 452 24.81 18.50 -32.52
N VAL A 453 26.11 18.39 -32.74
CA VAL A 453 27.02 17.55 -31.94
C VAL A 453 27.95 18.45 -31.15
N ASP A 454 27.86 18.39 -29.82
CA ASP A 454 28.74 19.13 -28.93
C ASP A 454 30.15 18.54 -28.87
N HIS A 455 31.07 19.33 -28.35
CA HIS A 455 32.44 18.92 -28.06
C HIS A 455 32.63 18.58 -26.57
N GLY A 456 31.54 18.27 -25.89
CA GLY A 456 31.50 17.82 -24.51
C GLY A 456 32.22 16.50 -24.26
N SER A 457 32.38 16.16 -22.98
CA SER A 457 32.89 14.86 -22.56
C SER A 457 31.97 14.26 -21.49
N PRO A 458 31.14 13.24 -21.81
CA PRO A 458 30.97 12.62 -23.13
C PRO A 458 30.29 13.57 -24.13
N GLN A 459 30.53 13.36 -25.43
CA GLN A 459 29.85 14.11 -26.48
C GLN A 459 28.37 13.76 -26.50
N MET A 460 27.49 14.76 -26.57
CA MET A 460 26.06 14.58 -26.76
C MET A 460 25.59 15.18 -28.09
N THR A 461 24.39 14.79 -28.52
CA THR A 461 23.87 15.13 -29.85
C THR A 461 22.39 15.44 -29.78
N ALA A 462 22.02 16.58 -30.36
CA ALA A 462 20.65 17.00 -30.60
C ALA A 462 20.18 16.55 -31.98
N THR A 463 18.90 16.24 -32.14
CA THR A 463 18.28 16.04 -33.46
C THR A 463 17.16 17.05 -33.66
N GLY A 464 17.21 17.77 -34.78
CA GLY A 464 16.15 18.68 -35.25
C GLY A 464 15.57 18.19 -36.56
N THR A 465 14.28 18.41 -36.80
CA THR A 465 13.60 17.98 -38.03
C THR A 465 13.27 19.17 -38.91
N LEU A 466 13.75 19.16 -40.16
CA LEU A 466 13.41 20.14 -41.18
C LEU A 466 12.36 19.54 -42.14
N SER A 467 11.16 20.12 -42.13
CA SER A 467 10.08 19.77 -43.05
C SER A 467 10.10 20.72 -44.25
N ILE A 468 10.48 20.20 -45.42
CA ILE A 468 10.56 20.96 -46.66
C ILE A 468 9.27 20.75 -47.44
N PHE A 469 8.41 21.76 -47.46
CA PHE A 469 7.18 21.78 -48.24
C PHE A 469 7.48 22.17 -49.69
N LEU A 470 7.26 21.25 -50.61
CA LEU A 470 7.49 21.45 -52.03
C LEU A 470 6.23 21.99 -52.70
N MET A 471 6.35 23.15 -53.33
CA MET A 471 5.31 23.70 -54.19
C MET A 471 5.42 23.12 -55.59
N ASP A 472 4.29 22.62 -56.07
CA ASP A 472 4.10 22.03 -57.39
C ASP A 472 4.40 23.02 -58.53
N GLN A 473 4.99 22.53 -59.61
CA GLN A 473 5.25 23.19 -60.87
C GLN A 473 4.84 22.24 -61.99
N ASN A 474 4.32 22.79 -63.09
CA ASN A 474 3.95 21.99 -64.26
C ASN A 474 5.22 21.56 -65.01
N ASP A 475 5.81 20.43 -64.61
CA ASP A 475 6.97 19.81 -65.25
C ASP A 475 6.72 18.36 -65.69
N ASN A 476 5.58 17.78 -65.33
CA ASN A 476 5.07 16.55 -65.92
C ASN A 476 4.05 16.85 -67.01
N VAL A 477 3.86 15.88 -67.90
CA VAL A 477 2.86 15.97 -68.97
C VAL A 477 1.92 14.78 -68.91
N PRO A 478 0.64 14.94 -69.29
CA PRO A 478 -0.36 13.91 -69.07
C PRO A 478 0.00 12.58 -69.75
N GLN A 479 -0.07 11.48 -69.02
CA GLN A 479 0.21 10.12 -69.47
C GLN A 479 -1.06 9.29 -69.58
N LEU A 480 -1.08 8.32 -70.52
CA LEU A 480 -2.19 7.37 -70.64
C LEU A 480 -2.11 6.25 -69.60
N ASN A 481 -3.22 5.93 -68.93
CA ASN A 481 -3.32 4.72 -68.07
C ASN A 481 -3.19 3.43 -68.89
N SER A 482 -3.69 3.43 -70.13
CA SER A 482 -3.58 2.30 -71.06
C SER A 482 -3.44 2.81 -72.49
N SER A 483 -2.43 2.31 -73.20
CA SER A 483 -2.24 2.52 -74.63
C SER A 483 -3.00 1.51 -75.50
N ARG A 484 -3.75 0.58 -74.88
CA ARG A 484 -4.48 -0.48 -75.59
C ARG A 484 -5.96 -0.45 -75.24
N LEU A 485 -6.80 -0.45 -76.26
CA LEU A 485 -8.25 -0.54 -76.16
C LEU A 485 -8.79 -1.66 -77.04
N TYR A 486 -9.89 -2.23 -76.59
CA TYR A 486 -10.62 -3.27 -77.30
C TYR A 486 -12.06 -2.82 -77.46
N MET A 487 -12.56 -2.88 -78.69
CA MET A 487 -13.90 -2.42 -79.01
C MET A 487 -14.62 -3.47 -79.86
N CYS A 488 -15.92 -3.61 -79.62
CA CYS A 488 -16.74 -4.53 -80.39
C CYS A 488 -17.25 -3.87 -81.68
N LEU A 489 -17.23 -4.63 -82.77
CA LEU A 489 -17.90 -4.28 -84.00
C LEU A 489 -19.41 -4.38 -83.77
N SER A 490 -20.12 -3.28 -83.98
CA SER A 490 -21.56 -3.13 -83.84
C SER A 490 -22.05 -2.11 -84.87
N ASP A 491 -23.31 -2.25 -85.27
CA ASP A 491 -24.00 -1.31 -86.16
C ASP A 491 -24.32 0.02 -85.44
N GLU A 492 -24.30 0.02 -84.11
CA GLU A 492 -24.41 1.20 -83.25
C GLU A 492 -23.03 1.70 -82.79
N PRO A 493 -22.86 3.02 -82.51
CA PRO A 493 -21.62 3.56 -81.98
C PRO A 493 -21.24 2.89 -80.65
N THR A 494 -20.07 2.27 -80.61
CA THR A 494 -19.50 1.68 -79.40
C THR A 494 -18.46 2.63 -78.81
N SER A 495 -18.42 2.74 -77.48
CA SER A 495 -17.44 3.57 -76.78
C SER A 495 -16.51 2.74 -75.90
N ALA A 496 -15.27 3.21 -75.76
CA ALA A 496 -14.32 2.70 -74.78
C ALA A 496 -13.70 3.87 -74.00
N ASN A 497 -13.52 3.67 -72.70
CA ASN A 497 -13.00 4.70 -71.82
C ASN A 497 -11.48 4.85 -72.00
N ILE A 498 -11.04 6.09 -72.20
CA ILE A 498 -9.64 6.51 -72.12
C ILE A 498 -9.49 7.34 -70.86
N SER A 499 -8.55 6.96 -70.02
CA SER A 499 -8.19 7.73 -68.83
C SER A 499 -6.72 8.12 -68.90
N ALA A 500 -6.43 9.35 -68.49
CA ALA A 500 -5.08 9.86 -68.33
C ALA A 500 -4.79 10.16 -66.86
N TYR A 501 -3.52 10.22 -66.52
CA TYR A 501 -3.02 10.67 -65.23
C TYR A 501 -1.86 11.61 -65.46
N ASP A 502 -1.63 12.48 -64.50
CA ASP A 502 -0.47 13.34 -64.44
C ASP A 502 0.02 13.31 -62.99
N LEU A 503 1.33 13.39 -62.79
CA LEU A 503 1.93 13.28 -61.46
C LEU A 503 1.87 14.62 -60.70
N ASP A 504 1.67 15.72 -61.43
CA ASP A 504 1.46 17.06 -60.87
C ASP A 504 0.13 17.17 -60.09
N LEU A 505 0.01 18.15 -59.21
CA LEU A 505 -1.23 18.45 -58.49
C LEU A 505 -2.13 19.40 -59.28
N PRO A 506 -3.44 19.48 -58.97
CA PRO A 506 -4.29 20.52 -59.53
C PRO A 506 -3.78 21.92 -59.13
N PRO A 507 -3.67 22.87 -60.07
CA PRO A 507 -4.30 22.87 -61.39
C PRO A 507 -3.43 22.29 -62.53
N TYR A 508 -2.20 21.85 -62.28
CA TYR A 508 -1.26 21.37 -63.30
C TYR A 508 -1.56 19.98 -63.85
N SER A 509 -2.44 19.20 -63.18
CA SER A 509 -2.93 17.92 -63.69
C SER A 509 -4.32 17.99 -64.33
N TYR A 510 -5.34 17.48 -63.65
CA TYR A 510 -6.71 17.37 -64.19
C TYR A 510 -7.48 18.69 -64.04
N PRO A 511 -8.46 18.99 -64.91
CA PRO A 511 -8.99 18.19 -66.02
C PRO A 511 -8.15 18.27 -67.30
N PHE A 512 -8.01 17.13 -67.99
CA PHE A 512 -7.27 17.04 -69.25
C PHE A 512 -8.15 17.36 -70.46
N HIS A 513 -7.52 17.82 -71.54
CA HIS A 513 -8.14 18.00 -72.85
C HIS A 513 -7.59 16.96 -73.84
N PHE A 514 -8.50 16.26 -74.52
CA PHE A 514 -8.19 15.17 -75.42
C PHE A 514 -8.52 15.56 -76.87
N GLU A 515 -7.53 15.45 -77.75
CA GLU A 515 -7.62 15.80 -79.17
C GLU A 515 -7.06 14.66 -80.02
N LEU A 516 -7.85 14.15 -80.98
CA LEU A 516 -7.38 13.16 -81.94
C LEU A 516 -6.64 13.86 -83.09
N VAL A 517 -5.40 13.45 -83.34
CA VAL A 517 -4.54 14.03 -84.39
C VAL A 517 -4.54 13.12 -85.62
N GLY A 518 -4.85 13.67 -86.80
CA GLY A 518 -4.84 12.95 -88.09
C GLY A 518 -6.22 12.87 -88.77
N ASP A 519 -6.36 12.00 -89.79
CA ASP A 519 -7.65 11.77 -90.48
C ASP A 519 -8.55 10.83 -89.67
N THR A 520 -9.28 11.42 -88.73
CA THR A 520 -10.25 10.72 -87.86
C THR A 520 -11.70 11.02 -88.23
N THR A 521 -11.92 11.81 -89.27
CA THR A 521 -13.25 12.27 -89.71
C THR A 521 -14.17 11.08 -90.05
N ASN A 522 -15.38 11.06 -89.47
CA ASN A 522 -16.38 9.99 -89.60
C ASN A 522 -15.92 8.58 -89.17
N LYS A 523 -14.78 8.46 -88.47
CA LYS A 523 -14.22 7.18 -88.00
C LYS A 523 -14.14 7.14 -86.47
N TRP A 524 -13.58 8.17 -85.86
CA TRP A 524 -13.30 8.22 -84.43
C TRP A 524 -13.65 9.58 -83.85
N LYS A 525 -14.32 9.59 -82.71
CA LYS A 525 -14.64 10.81 -81.96
C LYS A 525 -14.29 10.61 -80.50
N VAL A 526 -13.79 11.64 -79.83
CA VAL A 526 -13.70 11.67 -78.37
C VAL A 526 -14.83 12.53 -77.82
N ASP A 527 -15.62 11.98 -76.90
CA ASP A 527 -16.80 12.65 -76.34
C ASP A 527 -16.98 12.29 -74.85
N PRO A 528 -16.97 13.26 -73.91
CA PRO A 528 -16.57 14.66 -74.09
C PRO A 528 -15.06 14.79 -74.40
N SER A 529 -14.62 15.94 -74.93
CA SER A 529 -13.20 16.24 -75.19
C SER A 529 -12.41 16.72 -73.97
N TYR A 530 -13.06 16.82 -72.80
CA TYR A 530 -12.45 17.25 -71.55
C TYR A 530 -12.88 16.34 -70.40
N GLY A 531 -11.98 16.10 -69.44
CA GLY A 531 -12.23 15.29 -68.26
C GLY A 531 -11.00 14.51 -67.80
N THR A 532 -11.14 13.69 -66.76
CA THR A 532 -10.12 12.70 -66.36
C THR A 532 -10.24 11.42 -67.17
N THR A 533 -11.47 11.05 -67.52
CA THR A 533 -11.82 9.91 -68.37
C THR A 533 -12.77 10.39 -69.46
N VAL A 534 -12.43 10.10 -70.71
CA VAL A 534 -13.22 10.44 -71.89
C VAL A 534 -13.59 9.16 -72.66
N SER A 535 -14.66 9.20 -73.43
CA SER A 535 -15.04 8.06 -74.27
C SER A 535 -14.50 8.22 -75.67
N LEU A 536 -13.72 7.24 -76.15
CA LEU A 536 -13.46 7.06 -77.56
C LEU A 536 -14.64 6.35 -78.21
N VAL A 537 -15.34 7.05 -79.08
CA VAL A 537 -16.50 6.56 -79.82
C VAL A 537 -16.07 6.09 -81.21
N LYS A 538 -16.40 4.84 -81.52
CA LYS A 538 -16.25 4.23 -82.84
C LYS A 538 -17.46 4.55 -83.70
N GLU A 539 -17.24 5.26 -84.81
CA GLU A 539 -18.29 5.58 -85.79
C GLU A 539 -18.53 4.42 -86.78
N ASN A 540 -19.54 4.55 -87.63
CA ASN A 540 -20.01 3.46 -88.50
C ASN A 540 -19.02 3.05 -89.61
N MET A 541 -18.04 3.89 -89.95
CA MET A 541 -17.07 3.62 -91.02
C MET A 541 -15.80 2.86 -90.56
N VAL A 542 -15.74 2.43 -89.30
CA VAL A 542 -14.59 1.68 -88.76
C VAL A 542 -14.76 0.17 -88.98
N PHE A 543 -13.83 -0.43 -89.73
CA PHE A 543 -13.79 -1.87 -89.98
C PHE A 543 -13.09 -2.66 -88.86
N SER A 544 -13.38 -3.97 -88.76
CA SER A 544 -12.70 -4.86 -87.82
C SER A 544 -11.20 -4.96 -88.14
N GLY A 545 -10.34 -4.78 -87.14
CA GLY A 545 -8.89 -4.78 -87.31
C GLY A 545 -8.17 -4.00 -86.23
N HIS A 546 -6.85 -3.90 -86.36
CA HIS A 546 -6.01 -3.08 -85.50
C HIS A 546 -5.89 -1.67 -86.07
N HIS A 547 -6.27 -0.68 -85.27
CA HIS A 547 -6.18 0.74 -85.58
C HIS A 547 -5.17 1.38 -84.63
N MET A 548 -4.39 2.32 -85.13
CA MET A 548 -3.46 3.10 -84.31
C MET A 548 -3.86 4.56 -84.42
N LEU A 549 -4.27 5.15 -83.31
CA LEU A 549 -4.70 6.53 -83.22
C LEU A 549 -3.64 7.35 -82.49
N THR A 550 -3.39 8.57 -82.95
CA THR A 550 -2.52 9.50 -82.23
C THR A 550 -3.40 10.44 -81.44
N LEU A 551 -3.25 10.40 -80.11
CA LEU A 551 -4.03 11.17 -79.16
C LEU A 551 -3.13 12.22 -78.52
N LYS A 552 -3.49 13.49 -78.69
CA LYS A 552 -2.88 14.60 -77.96
C LYS A 552 -3.67 14.81 -76.69
N ILE A 553 -2.98 14.73 -75.56
CA ILE A 553 -3.55 14.99 -74.23
C ILE A 553 -2.83 16.20 -73.68
N SER A 554 -3.57 17.26 -73.39
CA SER A 554 -3.03 18.44 -72.72
C SER A 554 -3.62 18.61 -71.33
N ASP A 555 -2.82 19.15 -70.42
CA ASP A 555 -3.28 19.63 -69.12
C ASP A 555 -4.14 20.90 -69.28
N SER A 556 -4.50 21.50 -68.14
CA SER A 556 -5.31 22.71 -68.12
C SER A 556 -4.55 24.02 -68.42
N GLN A 557 -3.21 23.97 -68.50
CA GLN A 557 -2.33 25.10 -68.87
C GLN A 557 -1.84 25.00 -70.33
N GLY A 558 -2.08 23.88 -71.00
CA GLY A 558 -1.74 23.64 -72.39
C GLY A 558 -0.42 22.90 -72.64
N HIS A 559 0.31 22.41 -71.62
CA HIS A 559 1.38 21.44 -71.89
C HIS A 559 0.76 20.11 -72.30
N TYR A 560 1.40 19.42 -73.25
CA TYR A 560 0.78 18.28 -73.90
C TYR A 560 1.78 17.19 -74.25
N ALA A 561 1.27 15.96 -74.29
CA ALA A 561 1.97 14.79 -74.80
C ALA A 561 1.18 14.14 -75.95
N LEU A 562 1.92 13.58 -76.90
CA LEU A 562 1.35 12.77 -77.99
C LEU A 562 1.49 11.30 -77.65
N HIS A 563 0.36 10.60 -77.65
CA HIS A 563 0.28 9.19 -77.30
C HIS A 563 -0.23 8.36 -78.46
N ASN A 564 0.34 7.18 -78.65
CA ASN A 564 -0.15 6.21 -79.62
C ASN A 564 -1.11 5.23 -78.94
N LEU A 565 -2.36 5.26 -79.37
CA LEU A 565 -3.44 4.42 -78.87
C LEU A 565 -3.72 3.27 -79.84
N SER A 566 -3.41 2.05 -79.43
CA SER A 566 -3.71 0.82 -80.15
C SER A 566 -5.14 0.40 -79.87
N VAL A 567 -6.01 0.48 -80.87
CA VAL A 567 -7.43 0.12 -80.77
C VAL A 567 -7.68 -1.12 -81.61
N THR A 568 -8.05 -2.23 -80.98
CA THR A 568 -8.41 -3.47 -81.69
C THR A 568 -9.92 -3.60 -81.74
N VAL A 569 -10.48 -3.57 -82.95
CA VAL A 569 -11.92 -3.76 -83.20
C VAL A 569 -12.17 -5.19 -83.67
N CYS A 570 -12.98 -5.96 -82.93
CA CYS A 570 -13.33 -7.33 -83.31
C CYS A 570 -14.84 -7.57 -83.28
N ASP A 571 -15.28 -8.55 -84.05
CA ASP A 571 -16.64 -9.05 -84.02
C ASP A 571 -16.90 -9.80 -82.69
N CYS A 572 -17.77 -9.24 -81.85
CA CYS A 572 -18.12 -9.75 -80.53
C CYS A 572 -19.40 -10.58 -80.51
N VAL A 573 -20.00 -10.89 -81.67
CA VAL A 573 -21.23 -11.70 -81.73
C VAL A 573 -21.00 -13.14 -81.22
N ALA A 574 -19.76 -13.65 -81.30
CA ALA A 574 -19.40 -15.00 -80.86
C ALA A 574 -18.79 -15.09 -79.44
N SER A 575 -18.34 -13.97 -78.85
CA SER A 575 -17.75 -13.92 -77.50
C SER A 575 -17.95 -12.54 -76.90
N SER A 576 -18.36 -12.45 -75.63
CA SER A 576 -18.74 -11.20 -74.96
C SER A 576 -17.63 -10.13 -74.84
N SER A 577 -16.39 -10.45 -75.18
CA SER A 577 -15.27 -9.50 -75.22
C SER A 577 -14.21 -9.90 -76.24
N CYS A 578 -13.68 -8.93 -76.97
CA CYS A 578 -12.50 -9.05 -77.84
C CYS A 578 -11.28 -9.70 -77.17
N LEU A 579 -11.17 -9.63 -75.83
CA LEU A 579 -10.08 -10.23 -75.07
C LEU A 579 -10.05 -11.77 -75.20
N VAL A 580 -11.20 -12.41 -75.41
CA VAL A 580 -11.33 -13.87 -75.43
C VAL A 580 -10.85 -14.48 -76.76
N ARG A 581 -10.84 -13.71 -77.85
CA ARG A 581 -10.47 -14.20 -79.19
C ARG A 581 -8.95 -14.41 -79.34
N MET A 582 -8.12 -13.71 -78.57
CA MET A 582 -6.66 -13.97 -78.53
C MET A 582 -6.30 -15.26 -77.78
N ALA A 583 -7.15 -15.73 -76.86
CA ALA A 583 -6.89 -16.96 -76.09
C ALA A 583 -7.20 -18.26 -76.87
N SER A 584 -7.98 -18.20 -77.96
CA SER A 584 -8.50 -19.39 -78.65
C SER A 584 -7.69 -19.86 -79.87
N SER A 585 -6.58 -19.19 -80.22
CA SER A 585 -5.67 -19.63 -81.29
C SER A 585 -4.49 -20.49 -80.81
N ALA A 586 -4.32 -20.68 -79.49
CA ALA A 586 -3.30 -21.58 -78.95
C ALA A 586 -3.87 -22.99 -78.71
N ARG A 587 -4.18 -23.73 -79.79
CA ARG A 587 -4.36 -25.19 -79.68
C ARG A 587 -2.98 -25.84 -79.61
N LEU A 588 -2.53 -26.18 -78.40
CA LEU A 588 -1.37 -27.06 -78.18
C LEU A 588 -1.64 -28.39 -78.90
N GLY A 589 -0.94 -28.63 -80.01
CA GLY A 589 -0.92 -29.94 -80.67
C GLY A 589 -0.33 -31.01 -79.75
N GLY A 590 -0.75 -32.28 -79.92
CA GLY A 590 -0.38 -33.40 -79.04
C GLY A 590 1.13 -33.59 -78.77
N GLY A 591 2.01 -33.01 -79.59
CA GLY A 591 3.46 -32.95 -79.31
C GLY A 591 3.82 -32.17 -78.05
N ALA A 592 3.04 -31.16 -77.68
CA ALA A 592 3.29 -30.36 -76.48
C ALA A 592 2.96 -31.12 -75.18
N PHE A 593 1.96 -32.01 -75.18
CA PHE A 593 1.74 -32.95 -74.09
C PHE A 593 2.90 -33.95 -73.95
N GLY A 594 3.47 -34.38 -75.08
CA GLY A 594 4.68 -35.22 -75.08
C GLY A 594 5.90 -34.52 -74.48
N ILE A 595 6.12 -33.24 -74.82
CA ILE A 595 7.25 -32.45 -74.29
C ILE A 595 7.06 -32.17 -72.79
N ILE A 596 5.84 -31.83 -72.36
CA ILE A 596 5.53 -31.59 -70.94
C ILE A 596 5.68 -32.89 -70.13
N ALA A 597 5.21 -34.02 -70.66
CA ALA A 597 5.39 -35.32 -70.02
C ALA A 597 6.87 -35.72 -69.94
N LEU A 598 7.65 -35.50 -71.00
CA LEU A 598 9.09 -35.76 -71.02
C LEU A 598 9.86 -34.86 -70.05
N ALA A 599 9.48 -33.58 -69.95
CA ALA A 599 10.07 -32.61 -69.02
C ALA A 599 9.76 -32.95 -67.56
N LEU A 600 8.52 -33.36 -67.25
CA LEU A 600 8.13 -33.83 -65.93
C LEU A 600 8.86 -35.13 -65.55
N LEU A 601 9.06 -36.04 -66.50
CA LEU A 601 9.79 -37.29 -66.28
C LEU A 601 11.29 -37.04 -66.08
N LEU A 602 11.88 -36.10 -66.82
CA LEU A 602 13.25 -35.62 -66.59
C LEU A 602 13.41 -34.96 -65.22
N LEU A 603 12.44 -34.13 -64.80
CA LEU A 603 12.47 -33.48 -63.49
C LEU A 603 12.37 -34.51 -62.35
N LEU A 604 11.58 -35.56 -62.52
CA LEU A 604 11.46 -36.67 -61.57
C LEU A 604 12.77 -37.46 -61.47
N VAL A 605 13.47 -37.68 -62.59
CA VAL A 605 14.80 -38.31 -62.61
C VAL A 605 15.85 -37.42 -61.95
N VAL A 606 15.82 -36.10 -62.17
CA VAL A 606 16.74 -35.14 -61.52
C VAL A 606 16.50 -35.07 -60.01
N LEU A 607 15.24 -35.07 -59.55
CA LEU A 607 14.90 -35.10 -58.13
C LEU A 607 15.31 -36.42 -57.45
N LEU A 608 15.15 -37.56 -58.15
CA LEU A 608 15.65 -38.85 -57.67
C LEU A 608 17.18 -38.87 -57.59
N LEU A 609 17.89 -38.32 -58.58
CA LEU A 609 19.35 -38.16 -58.56
C LEU A 609 19.81 -37.22 -57.43
N ALA A 610 19.09 -36.12 -57.18
CA ALA A 610 19.38 -35.20 -56.08
C ALA A 610 19.16 -35.84 -54.70
N SER A 611 18.21 -36.78 -54.58
CA SER A 611 17.99 -37.53 -53.33
C SER A 611 19.05 -38.61 -53.03
N LEU A 612 19.80 -39.03 -54.05
CA LEU A 612 20.88 -40.04 -53.94
C LEU A 612 22.26 -39.41 -53.72
N ILE A 613 22.41 -38.09 -53.86
CA ILE A 613 23.65 -37.37 -53.58
C ILE A 613 23.57 -36.77 -52.16
N THR A 614 23.78 -37.62 -51.16
CA THR A 614 24.07 -37.17 -49.81
C THR A 614 25.59 -37.12 -49.62
N CYS A 615 26.16 -35.91 -49.62
CA CYS A 615 27.52 -35.67 -49.14
C CYS A 615 27.50 -34.74 -47.93
N LYS A 616 27.92 -35.34 -46.82
CA LYS A 616 28.17 -34.76 -45.49
C LYS A 616 29.09 -33.53 -45.60
N ASN A 617 28.69 -32.42 -44.98
CA ASN A 617 29.64 -31.35 -44.65
C ASN A 617 29.84 -31.24 -43.14
N LYS A 618 31.07 -31.64 -42.74
CA LYS A 618 31.76 -31.34 -41.50
C LYS A 618 31.89 -29.82 -41.35
N LYS A 619 31.58 -29.29 -40.17
CA LYS A 619 31.91 -27.91 -39.78
C LYS A 619 33.36 -27.86 -39.29
N SER A 620 34.16 -26.97 -39.85
CA SER A 620 35.46 -26.55 -39.31
C SER A 620 35.45 -25.04 -39.11
N PHE A 621 35.80 -24.60 -37.90
CA PHE A 621 36.09 -23.22 -37.50
C PHE A 621 37.61 -22.97 -37.53
N ILE A 622 38.04 -21.70 -37.74
CA ILE A 622 39.30 -21.00 -37.29
C ILE A 622 39.48 -19.68 -38.13
N PRO A 623 40.10 -18.58 -37.63
CA PRO A 623 39.46 -17.27 -37.38
C PRO A 623 40.22 -16.03 -37.97
N PHE A 624 40.00 -14.81 -37.41
CA PHE A 624 40.69 -13.48 -37.56
C PHE A 624 40.20 -12.55 -38.73
N GLN A 625 40.14 -11.19 -38.68
CA GLN A 625 40.47 -10.09 -37.74
C GLN A 625 39.85 -8.74 -38.25
N GLU A 626 39.63 -7.79 -37.32
CA GLU A 626 39.66 -6.30 -37.40
C GLU A 626 38.60 -5.41 -38.12
N GLU A 627 38.08 -4.48 -37.29
CA GLU A 627 37.69 -3.07 -37.47
C GLU A 627 36.51 -2.63 -38.37
N GLY A 628 35.57 -1.90 -37.74
CA GLY A 628 34.71 -0.92 -38.42
C GLY A 628 33.25 -0.86 -37.94
N ASN A 629 32.90 0.27 -37.30
CA ASN A 629 31.59 0.73 -36.81
C ASN A 629 30.37 0.51 -37.75
N TYR A 630 29.21 0.18 -37.20
CA TYR A 630 28.00 1.05 -37.07
C TYR A 630 26.72 0.24 -36.77
N TYR A 631 25.82 0.90 -36.06
CA TYR A 631 24.51 0.48 -35.52
C TYR A 631 23.50 -0.04 -36.55
N GLN A 632 22.63 -0.98 -36.14
CA GLN A 632 21.17 -0.75 -36.13
C GLN A 632 20.38 -1.92 -35.51
N ASN A 633 19.43 -1.55 -34.65
CA ASN A 633 18.38 -2.39 -34.11
C ASN A 633 17.42 -2.87 -35.22
N SER A 634 16.91 -4.09 -35.08
CA SER A 634 15.70 -4.52 -35.79
C SER A 634 14.75 -5.27 -34.86
N PHE A 635 13.66 -4.57 -34.54
CA PHE A 635 12.28 -5.03 -34.43
C PHE A 635 11.97 -6.40 -33.80
N ASN A 636 11.37 -6.29 -32.62
CA ASN A 636 10.33 -7.13 -32.02
C ASN A 636 9.39 -7.73 -33.08
N THR A 637 9.29 -9.05 -33.11
CA THR A 637 8.10 -9.76 -33.60
C THR A 637 7.82 -10.92 -32.66
N GLU A 638 6.71 -10.80 -31.93
CA GLU A 638 6.13 -11.85 -31.10
C GLU A 638 5.69 -13.02 -31.99
N GLY A 639 6.20 -14.22 -31.69
CA GLY A 639 5.67 -15.47 -32.22
C GLY A 639 4.56 -16.02 -31.32
N PRO A 640 3.55 -16.73 -31.86
CA PRO A 640 2.42 -17.22 -31.08
C PRO A 640 2.85 -18.34 -30.12
N GLY A 641 2.69 -18.11 -28.82
CA GLY A 641 2.87 -19.11 -27.79
C GLY A 641 1.80 -20.19 -27.88
N THR A 642 2.24 -21.46 -27.86
CA THR A 642 1.37 -22.61 -27.62
C THR A 642 1.88 -23.37 -26.41
N ASP A 643 1.01 -23.47 -25.40
CA ASP A 643 1.23 -24.21 -24.17
C ASP A 643 1.30 -25.72 -24.44
N CYS A 644 2.21 -26.44 -23.77
CA CYS A 644 1.86 -27.60 -22.94
C CYS A 644 3.06 -28.29 -22.28
N LYS A 645 2.91 -28.44 -20.95
CA LYS A 645 3.28 -29.56 -20.06
C LYS A 645 4.76 -29.85 -19.74
N VAL A 646 5.02 -29.63 -18.44
CA VAL A 646 6.11 -30.17 -17.63
C VAL A 646 5.94 -31.68 -17.45
N GLU A 647 7.05 -32.42 -17.53
CA GLU A 647 7.22 -33.74 -16.91
C GLU A 647 8.45 -33.74 -15.99
N ALA A 648 8.38 -34.58 -14.97
CA ALA A 648 8.99 -34.41 -13.66
C ALA A 648 10.39 -35.04 -13.49
N LEU A 649 11.13 -34.45 -12.53
CA LEU A 649 12.03 -35.05 -11.52
C LEU A 649 12.82 -36.33 -11.87
N SER A 650 14.15 -36.22 -11.81
CA SER A 650 14.99 -37.26 -11.18
C SER A 650 16.28 -36.68 -10.56
N HIS A 651 16.23 -36.56 -9.23
CA HIS A 651 17.13 -37.22 -8.26
C HIS A 651 18.66 -37.28 -8.48
N LEU A 652 19.35 -36.70 -7.48
CA LEU A 652 20.43 -37.26 -6.62
C LEU A 652 21.88 -36.72 -6.77
N VAL A 653 22.30 -36.06 -5.67
CA VAL A 653 23.43 -36.42 -4.78
C VAL A 653 24.87 -36.11 -5.22
N TYR A 654 25.45 -35.15 -4.48
CA TYR A 654 26.65 -35.26 -3.63
C TYR A 654 27.87 -36.03 -4.18
N THR A 655 29.01 -35.36 -4.28
CA THR A 655 30.14 -35.59 -3.35
C THR A 655 31.27 -34.58 -3.57
N ASP A 656 31.70 -34.05 -2.44
CA ASP A 656 32.95 -33.38 -2.17
C ASP A 656 34.10 -34.40 -2.15
N THR A 657 35.29 -34.06 -2.64
CA THR A 657 36.58 -34.40 -1.99
C THR A 657 37.79 -33.76 -2.71
N SER A 658 38.49 -32.96 -1.91
CA SER A 658 39.92 -32.64 -1.89
C SER A 658 40.89 -33.56 -2.67
N HIS A 659 41.94 -32.96 -3.26
CA HIS A 659 43.33 -33.28 -2.91
C HIS A 659 44.35 -32.25 -3.43
N MET A 660 45.25 -31.85 -2.52
CA MET A 660 46.46 -31.06 -2.75
C MET A 660 47.43 -31.73 -3.74
N GLN A 661 48.15 -30.94 -4.53
CA GLN A 661 49.61 -31.03 -4.70
C GLN A 661 50.17 -29.84 -5.51
N ASN A 662 51.08 -29.10 -4.89
CA ASN A 662 52.16 -28.32 -5.51
C ASN A 662 53.46 -29.12 -5.19
N PRO A 663 54.65 -28.98 -5.86
CA PRO A 663 55.32 -27.70 -6.12
C PRO A 663 56.34 -27.69 -7.31
N ASN A 664 57.10 -26.58 -7.42
CA ASN A 664 58.40 -26.33 -8.13
C ASN A 664 58.27 -25.24 -9.23
N THR A 665 59.18 -24.26 -9.44
CA THR A 665 60.49 -23.85 -8.88
C THR A 665 60.92 -22.51 -9.52
N SER A 666 61.59 -21.66 -8.72
CA SER A 666 62.78 -20.81 -9.00
C SER A 666 62.86 -19.71 -10.08
N ALA A 667 63.23 -18.50 -9.60
CA ALA A 667 64.32 -17.60 -10.06
C ALA A 667 64.12 -16.79 -11.38
N LEU A 668 64.61 -15.57 -11.62
CA LEU A 668 65.67 -14.71 -11.05
C LEU A 668 65.52 -13.27 -11.64
N ASP A 669 65.87 -12.22 -10.88
CA ASP A 669 66.53 -10.92 -11.24
C ASP A 669 66.18 -10.15 -12.55
N ASN A 670 66.07 -8.80 -12.64
CA ASN A 670 66.95 -7.76 -12.07
C ASN A 670 66.51 -6.30 -12.42
N LYS A 671 67.04 -5.33 -11.65
CA LYS A 671 67.29 -3.87 -11.89
C LYS A 671 66.13 -2.85 -11.80
N MET A 672 66.12 -1.93 -10.80
CA MET A 672 66.92 -0.69 -10.57
C MET A 672 66.51 0.51 -11.44
N ASN A 673 65.86 1.54 -10.87
CA ASN A 673 66.48 2.83 -10.46
C ASN A 673 65.44 3.89 -10.00
N VAL A 674 65.84 4.64 -8.97
CA VAL A 674 65.26 5.91 -8.44
C VAL A 674 66.08 7.09 -9.01
N PRO A 675 65.61 8.37 -9.03
CA PRO A 675 65.80 9.33 -7.90
C PRO A 675 64.57 10.26 -7.68
N SER A 676 64.06 10.59 -6.48
CA SER A 676 64.55 11.35 -5.30
C SER A 676 64.54 12.89 -5.41
N TYR A 677 63.81 13.56 -4.49
CA TYR A 677 64.14 14.81 -3.73
C TYR A 677 63.04 14.96 -2.64
N ALA A 678 63.26 14.68 -1.34
CA ALA A 678 63.82 15.52 -0.24
C ALA A 678 63.05 16.85 -0.06
N MET A 679 62.64 17.36 1.12
CA MET A 679 63.23 17.42 2.47
C MET A 679 62.19 18.17 3.38
N PHE A 680 61.88 17.79 4.63
CA PHE A 680 62.31 18.37 5.93
C PHE A 680 61.33 17.79 7.00
N GLY A 681 61.73 17.09 8.06
CA GLY A 681 62.30 17.60 9.33
C GLY A 681 61.17 17.93 10.33
N GLY A 682 61.07 17.43 11.56
CA GLY A 682 61.84 16.50 12.37
C GLY A 682 61.35 16.54 13.83
N HIS A 683 61.54 15.41 14.54
CA HIS A 683 61.75 15.26 16.00
C HIS A 683 60.62 15.61 16.98
N ALA A 684 60.50 15.01 18.17
CA ALA A 684 61.00 13.79 18.84
C ALA A 684 60.46 13.90 20.29
N GLY A 685 60.19 12.79 20.99
CA GLY A 685 59.88 12.90 22.43
C GLY A 685 59.37 11.65 23.12
N PHE A 686 60.27 10.73 23.42
CA PHE A 686 60.09 9.59 24.33
C PHE A 686 59.61 9.98 25.75
N ARG A 687 58.79 9.11 26.38
CA ARG A 687 59.14 8.52 27.70
C ARG A 687 58.29 7.30 28.08
N LYS A 688 59.01 6.20 28.37
CA LYS A 688 58.61 5.02 29.18
C LYS A 688 58.50 5.39 30.67
N VAL A 689 57.73 4.60 31.43
CA VAL A 689 57.98 3.98 32.78
C VAL A 689 56.62 3.38 33.23
N THR A 690 56.40 2.05 33.18
CA THR A 690 56.43 1.04 34.29
C THR A 690 55.63 1.48 35.55
N THR A 691 54.76 0.69 36.20
CA THR A 691 54.85 -0.73 36.59
C THR A 691 53.58 -1.22 37.35
N HIS A 692 53.39 -2.56 37.38
CA HIS A 692 52.71 -3.42 38.40
C HIS A 692 51.18 -3.34 38.58
N SER A 693 50.42 -4.41 38.88
CA SER A 693 50.46 -5.88 38.77
C SER A 693 49.19 -6.44 39.47
N LEU A 694 48.91 -7.76 39.29
CA LEU A 694 47.95 -8.65 40.00
C LEU A 694 46.66 -8.94 39.21
N VAL A 695 46.55 -10.04 38.45
CA VAL A 695 46.38 -11.47 38.85
C VAL A 695 45.07 -11.74 39.59
N ARG A 696 44.10 -12.37 38.91
CA ARG A 696 43.54 -13.70 39.28
C ARG A 696 42.65 -14.27 38.16
N LYS A 697 43.08 -15.42 37.62
CA LYS A 697 42.21 -16.43 37.00
C LYS A 697 41.58 -17.23 38.15
N GLU A 698 40.32 -17.63 38.02
CA GLU A 698 39.89 -19.00 38.33
C GLU A 698 38.51 -19.30 37.74
N SER A 699 38.44 -20.51 37.19
CA SER A 699 37.26 -21.24 36.72
C SER A 699 37.11 -22.41 37.69
N MET A 700 35.90 -22.74 38.15
CA MET A 700 35.46 -24.14 38.25
C MET A 700 33.96 -24.31 38.56
N MET A 701 33.41 -25.28 37.83
CA MET A 701 32.22 -26.11 37.97
C MET A 701 31.45 -26.22 39.29
N SER A 702 30.13 -26.43 39.13
CA SER A 702 29.36 -27.41 39.92
C SER A 702 28.14 -27.92 39.11
N LYS A 703 28.07 -29.24 38.92
CA LYS A 703 26.97 -30.07 38.35
C LYS A 703 26.06 -30.61 39.47
N LEU A 704 24.78 -30.89 39.18
CA LEU A 704 23.98 -32.10 39.52
C LEU A 704 22.48 -31.83 39.21
N HIS A 705 21.90 -32.44 38.15
CA HIS A 705 20.98 -33.62 38.14
C HIS A 705 19.55 -33.32 38.67
N ALA A 706 18.42 -33.76 38.08
CA ALA A 706 18.11 -34.64 36.94
C ALA A 706 16.60 -34.50 36.53
N GLU A 707 16.30 -34.91 35.28
CA GLU A 707 15.05 -35.52 34.73
C GLU A 707 13.70 -34.74 34.78
N GLY A 708 12.89 -34.63 33.73
CA GLY A 708 12.93 -35.13 32.35
C GLY A 708 11.68 -34.67 31.56
N ALA A 709 11.79 -34.54 30.23
CA ALA A 709 10.72 -34.69 29.23
C ALA A 709 11.28 -34.34 27.83
N PHE A 710 11.44 -35.37 27.00
CA PHE A 710 11.66 -35.33 25.55
C PHE A 710 10.28 -35.55 24.90
N GLU A 711 9.74 -34.63 24.10
CA GLU A 711 9.48 -34.69 22.63
C GLU A 711 8.29 -33.71 22.44
N ALA A 712 8.07 -32.89 21.41
CA ALA A 712 8.49 -32.81 20.03
C ALA A 712 8.25 -31.36 19.55
N THR A 713 9.21 -30.67 18.93
CA THR A 713 8.94 -29.37 18.26
C THR A 713 9.78 -29.10 17.01
N SER A 714 10.66 -30.01 16.58
CA SER A 714 11.52 -29.75 15.42
C SER A 714 10.85 -29.97 14.06
N LEU A 715 9.73 -30.71 13.99
CA LEU A 715 9.03 -30.97 12.72
C LEU A 715 7.95 -29.92 12.43
N ASP A 716 7.28 -29.41 13.47
CA ASP A 716 6.23 -28.39 13.33
C ASP A 716 6.76 -27.04 12.84
N ILE A 717 7.98 -26.67 13.25
CA ILE A 717 8.61 -25.41 12.83
C ILE A 717 9.01 -25.47 11.35
N MET A 718 9.44 -26.63 10.85
CA MET A 718 9.79 -26.80 9.42
C MET A 718 8.54 -26.89 8.54
N VAL A 719 7.45 -27.50 9.03
CA VAL A 719 6.17 -27.54 8.32
C VAL A 719 5.51 -26.15 8.28
N GLN A 720 5.53 -25.38 9.38
CA GLN A 720 5.04 -24.00 9.42
C GLN A 720 5.86 -23.07 8.52
N TRP A 721 7.18 -23.22 8.49
CA TRP A 721 8.03 -22.45 7.60
C TRP A 721 7.77 -22.79 6.12
N ALA A 722 7.58 -24.07 5.78
CA ALA A 722 7.23 -24.48 4.42
C ALA A 722 5.83 -23.99 3.99
N ILE A 723 4.85 -24.01 4.90
CA ILE A 723 3.49 -23.50 4.65
C ILE A 723 3.51 -21.98 4.45
N GLN A 724 4.25 -21.22 5.27
CA GLN A 724 4.38 -19.77 5.09
C GLN A 724 5.09 -19.39 3.79
N ASN A 725 6.12 -20.15 3.40
CA ASN A 725 6.86 -19.90 2.16
C ASN A 725 6.04 -20.26 0.90
N SER A 726 5.13 -21.23 1.00
CA SER A 726 4.12 -21.52 -0.04
C SER A 726 3.00 -20.48 -0.09
N LEU A 727 2.61 -19.89 1.06
CA LEU A 727 1.61 -18.81 1.14
C LEU A 727 2.11 -17.46 0.61
N GLN A 728 3.40 -17.16 0.73
CA GLN A 728 3.99 -15.94 0.15
C GLN A 728 4.10 -15.99 -1.38
N LYS A 729 4.20 -17.19 -1.99
CA LYS A 729 4.21 -17.36 -3.45
C LYS A 729 2.84 -17.33 -4.13
N LEU A 730 1.75 -17.19 -3.36
CA LEU A 730 0.37 -17.08 -3.87
C LEU A 730 -0.22 -15.67 -3.72
N ARG A 731 0.58 -14.65 -3.36
CA ARG A 731 0.11 -13.27 -3.14
C ARG A 731 0.70 -12.23 -4.11
N SER A 732 0.84 -12.58 -5.37
CA SER A 732 1.06 -11.59 -6.43
C SER A 732 0.53 -12.05 -7.80
N SER A 733 -0.79 -12.20 -7.91
CA SER A 733 -1.52 -12.02 -9.19
C SER A 733 -3.00 -12.38 -8.99
N SER A 734 -3.88 -11.37 -8.91
CA SER A 734 -5.13 -11.31 -9.69
C SER A 734 -6.01 -10.18 -9.19
N ASP A 735 -6.13 -9.14 -10.03
CA ASP A 735 -7.35 -8.37 -10.16
C ASP A 735 -8.52 -9.29 -10.50
N ARG A 736 -9.58 -9.27 -9.69
CA ARG A 736 -10.96 -9.45 -10.15
C ARG A 736 -11.95 -9.12 -9.02
N LEU A 737 -12.88 -8.23 -9.36
CA LEU A 737 -14.06 -7.91 -8.55
C LEU A 737 -14.93 -9.14 -8.38
N ASP A 738 -15.19 -9.54 -7.14
CA ASP A 738 -16.24 -10.50 -6.79
C ASP A 738 -17.28 -9.84 -5.88
N TYR A 739 -18.49 -9.78 -6.42
CA TYR A 739 -19.74 -9.41 -5.77
C TYR A 739 -20.24 -10.62 -4.97
N GLU A 740 -20.64 -10.44 -3.71
CA GLU A 740 -21.22 -11.52 -2.90
C GLU A 740 -22.67 -11.82 -3.32
N PRO A 741 -23.06 -13.09 -3.50
CA PRO A 741 -24.43 -13.46 -3.82
C PRO A 741 -25.29 -13.51 -2.55
N HIS A 742 -26.37 -12.72 -2.52
CA HIS A 742 -27.43 -12.89 -1.53
C HIS A 742 -28.34 -14.06 -1.89
N VAL A 743 -28.56 -14.92 -0.90
CA VAL A 743 -29.42 -16.09 -0.95
C VAL A 743 -30.88 -15.66 -0.97
N TYR A 744 -31.63 -16.08 -2.00
CA TYR A 744 -33.09 -15.95 -2.05
C TYR A 744 -33.72 -16.78 -0.93
N ALA A 745 -34.37 -16.11 0.01
CA ALA A 745 -35.29 -16.76 0.93
C ALA A 745 -36.58 -17.16 0.19
N LEU A 746 -37.08 -18.32 0.56
CA LEU A 746 -38.19 -19.08 -0.01
C LEU A 746 -39.50 -18.27 -0.12
N GLU A 747 -40.16 -18.41 -1.26
CA GLU A 747 -41.57 -18.04 -1.44
C GLU A 747 -42.48 -18.98 -0.65
N GLY A 748 -43.34 -18.40 0.19
CA GLY A 748 -44.61 -18.99 0.57
C GLY A 748 -44.81 -19.25 2.07
N GLU A 749 -45.42 -18.29 2.76
CA GLU A 749 -46.65 -18.55 3.51
C GLU A 749 -47.41 -17.24 3.75
N LYS A 750 -48.74 -17.31 3.54
CA LYS A 750 -49.69 -16.22 3.73
C LYS A 750 -49.94 -16.06 5.23
N ASP A 751 -49.76 -14.86 5.75
CA ASP A 751 -50.64 -14.34 6.79
C ASP A 751 -50.77 -12.82 6.74
N SER A 752 -51.99 -12.39 7.02
CA SER A 752 -52.59 -11.08 6.79
C SER A 752 -52.37 -10.11 7.94
N SER A 753 -51.92 -8.87 7.65
CA SER A 753 -52.54 -7.60 8.10
C SER A 753 -51.62 -6.37 7.93
N ASP A 754 -52.09 -5.41 7.14
CA ASP A 754 -51.74 -3.96 7.05
C ASP A 754 -50.35 -3.45 6.57
N PRO A 755 -50.31 -2.38 5.71
CA PRO A 755 -49.09 -1.79 5.19
C PRO A 755 -48.83 -0.37 5.76
N GLU A 756 -47.75 -0.17 6.52
CA GLU A 756 -47.09 1.13 6.66
C GLU A 756 -45.57 0.91 6.58
N LEU A 757 -44.98 1.29 5.44
CA LEU A 757 -43.53 1.41 5.29
C LEU A 757 -43.17 2.88 5.48
N ASP A 758 -42.32 3.16 6.47
CA ASP A 758 -41.78 4.49 6.73
C ASP A 758 -40.95 5.00 5.53
N PRO A 759 -41.07 6.28 5.15
CA PRO A 759 -40.18 6.89 4.18
C PRO A 759 -38.79 7.13 4.80
N ILE A 760 -37.74 6.63 4.16
CA ILE A 760 -36.35 6.96 4.49
C ILE A 760 -36.08 8.40 4.01
N PRO A 761 -35.78 9.38 4.88
CA PRO A 761 -35.41 10.71 4.45
C PRO A 761 -33.91 10.75 4.13
N ILE A 762 -33.57 11.11 2.88
CA ILE A 762 -32.20 11.48 2.51
C ILE A 762 -31.98 12.91 3.01
N LEU A 763 -30.98 13.12 3.88
CA LEU A 763 -30.59 14.44 4.37
C LEU A 763 -30.01 15.27 3.21
N GLU A 764 -30.52 16.49 2.99
CA GLU A 764 -30.10 17.41 1.91
C GLU A 764 -28.62 17.84 1.96
N ASN A 765 -27.86 17.46 3.00
CA ASN A 765 -26.47 17.88 3.20
C ASN A 765 -25.40 16.93 2.60
N GLU A 766 -25.78 15.85 1.94
CA GLU A 766 -24.81 14.95 1.27
C GLU A 766 -24.63 15.20 -0.24
N PHE A 767 -25.38 16.15 -0.82
CA PHE A 767 -25.23 16.46 -2.25
C PHE A 767 -24.14 17.51 -2.50
N LYS A 768 -22.89 17.04 -2.69
CA LYS A 768 -21.76 17.92 -3.04
C LYS A 768 -21.84 18.35 -4.50
N THR A 769 -22.31 19.57 -4.75
CA THR A 769 -22.41 20.19 -6.08
C THR A 769 -21.08 20.40 -6.79
N ASP A 770 -19.97 20.41 -6.05
CA ASP A 770 -18.64 20.75 -6.58
C ASP A 770 -18.05 19.61 -7.42
N LEU A 771 -18.54 18.38 -7.26
CA LEU A 771 -18.14 17.20 -8.06
C LEU A 771 -18.70 17.21 -9.50
N LEU A 772 -19.59 18.15 -9.83
CA LEU A 772 -20.23 18.24 -11.16
C LEU A 772 -19.61 19.33 -12.06
N GLN A 773 -18.58 20.05 -11.61
CA GLN A 773 -17.96 21.15 -12.36
C GLN A 773 -16.93 20.69 -13.41
N ASP A 774 -16.38 19.47 -13.29
CA ASP A 774 -15.36 18.90 -14.19
C ASP A 774 -15.91 17.90 -15.22
N LEU A 775 -17.22 17.95 -15.51
CA LEU A 775 -17.85 17.05 -16.47
C LEU A 775 -17.71 17.58 -17.91
N ASP A 776 -17.17 16.74 -18.79
CA ASP A 776 -17.06 16.97 -20.23
C ASP A 776 -18.42 17.37 -20.86
N LEU A 777 -18.39 18.20 -21.91
CA LEU A 777 -19.56 18.85 -22.55
C LEU A 777 -20.67 17.88 -22.99
N LYS A 778 -20.34 16.60 -23.16
CA LYS A 778 -21.33 15.54 -23.48
C LYS A 778 -22.20 15.12 -22.29
N PHE A 779 -21.75 15.34 -21.05
CA PHE A 779 -22.42 14.84 -19.84
C PHE A 779 -23.16 15.92 -19.05
N THR A 780 -22.99 17.18 -19.41
CA THR A 780 -23.63 18.34 -18.75
C THR A 780 -25.16 18.28 -18.82
N LYS A 781 -25.71 17.66 -19.88
CA LYS A 781 -27.16 17.52 -20.12
C LYS A 781 -27.83 16.44 -19.26
N LEU A 782 -27.05 15.46 -18.77
CA LEU A 782 -27.52 14.44 -17.83
C LEU A 782 -27.45 14.96 -16.38
N ALA A 783 -26.41 15.72 -16.05
CA ALA A 783 -26.24 16.33 -14.72
C ALA A 783 -27.36 17.33 -14.36
N SER A 784 -28.01 17.96 -15.35
CA SER A 784 -29.15 18.86 -15.12
C SER A 784 -30.43 18.15 -14.70
N ILE A 785 -30.57 16.85 -14.95
CA ILE A 785 -31.78 16.06 -14.61
C ILE A 785 -31.75 15.63 -13.14
N CYS A 786 -30.56 15.50 -12.55
CA CYS A 786 -30.37 15.04 -11.17
C CYS A 786 -30.32 16.16 -10.13
N LYS A 787 -30.55 17.43 -10.52
CA LYS A 787 -30.64 18.54 -9.55
C LYS A 787 -32.02 18.56 -8.89
N PRO A 788 -32.12 18.41 -7.55
CA PRO A 788 -33.40 18.51 -6.87
C PRO A 788 -33.90 19.97 -6.86
N GLY A 789 -35.05 20.19 -7.52
CA GLY A 789 -36.07 21.23 -7.29
C GLY A 789 -35.65 22.70 -7.15
N GLN A 790 -35.62 23.45 -8.25
CA GLN A 790 -35.99 24.88 -8.21
C GLN A 790 -37.41 25.05 -8.72
N SER A 791 -38.33 25.32 -7.79
CA SER A 791 -39.68 25.79 -8.05
C SER A 791 -39.66 27.15 -8.73
N PHE A 792 -40.20 27.26 -9.95
CA PHE A 792 -40.46 28.54 -10.59
C PHE A 792 -41.85 29.07 -10.17
N PRO A 793 -41.97 30.28 -9.61
CA PRO A 793 -43.26 30.92 -9.41
C PRO A 793 -43.71 31.65 -10.68
N TYR A 794 -44.98 31.46 -11.03
CA TYR A 794 -45.74 32.28 -11.97
C TYR A 794 -45.76 33.75 -11.52
N ALA A 795 -45.44 34.68 -12.42
CA ALA A 795 -45.83 36.08 -12.29
C ALA A 795 -46.18 36.69 -13.67
N LEU A 796 -47.22 37.52 -13.64
CA LEU A 796 -48.02 38.05 -14.72
C LEU A 796 -47.38 39.17 -15.55
N GLN A 797 -47.89 39.29 -16.79
CA GLN A 797 -48.07 40.49 -17.63
C GLN A 797 -47.66 41.86 -17.03
N ASN A 798 -46.81 42.62 -17.74
CA ASN A 798 -47.22 43.80 -18.53
C ASN A 798 -46.02 44.64 -19.05
N SER A 799 -46.17 45.06 -20.31
CA SER A 799 -45.83 46.34 -20.97
C SER A 799 -44.45 47.03 -20.82
N ASP A 800 -43.93 47.36 -22.02
CA ASP A 800 -43.22 48.58 -22.45
C ASP A 800 -41.76 48.82 -22.03
N GLY A 801 -40.91 48.95 -23.06
CA GLY A 801 -39.51 49.39 -22.99
C GLY A 801 -38.68 48.85 -24.14
#